data_AF-A0A1H3CJQ1-F1
#
_entry.id   AF-A0A1H3CJQ1-F1
#
_cell.length_a   1.000
_cell.length_b   1.000
_cell.length_c   1.000
_cell.angle_alpha   90.00
_cell.angle_beta   90.00
_cell.angle_gamma   90.00
#
_symmetry.space_group_name_H-M   'P 1'
#
loop_
_entity.id
_entity.type
_entity.pdbx_description
1 polymer ?
#
loop_
_entity_poly.entity_id
_entity_poly.type
_entity_poly.pdbx_seq_one_letter_code
_entity_poly.pdbx_strand_id
1 'polypeptide(L)'
;MIRNNTTVLIAAALTLLAGCGGDQAVMLSAEAPPGLIYSYPADGQQEVAPQADLVLRFSTVVAEPRLALVDADGAAVGHTLQAVDGGQSWLIRPERALAPAQTYRLSLSEPLVTDGGTLTELDDGELVFSTRGSRTTIRSESVTDSRFGLATMIPDGQRFPVMDFSTLRLTLTQDIHPDGVVYGDSVRLENSAGELVPAYVIARGRQLVIDPLAPEGSDSDELTAGETYTLTLKALPNLYGDQMLDLALPLVPRESGPTEVLYQTATANSTSQDLRSKLNGEPVNGISLQSVLLGNTPHAWQTGAMWAELAYGPHYPEMTPLRIPRGTVLSSTSLDVNVGGVVPLMTATGVQKTGEIRVVMTTDAIGYLFPNPYSDSDEAPRHVRLFMDVSMNTVEGQPNASLSQDLTGLELVGLARIHDGTLEIDALSMVEPALLGLENARASLAFNIRAETANRAQQDAPQPLADLAAPALVSWMPGNDAAMIRAHRPGDPVTLFFDEPLDRDSVRAGVRLFSGDNEVTSDVSVDGTSVTLQPVGGLQHGTSYQVRIDSLLTDLAGNGAQPQQLAFALPLAADASASSPLAVTTYPGFPCVTIGLGLLSDDHGRCQGTLDGNGVPHNGSDEHMPLQTLPANRPVVVTFSQSMDLASIRLGESFRVERVTDLGSGNGQDVTVAAEPVTGRLMLNNQRLRFYPDQPWQVGAYYRYTLASQASASPDCGQAICSSLGQALETNALMGLSQRGGPDLTIYFKGSAATDTVFLPLRNLPVRDVNADSVIQCAIVEETNGDGVVVRQSYASDCVEPSNMAFDAGGEPLTPPQATRVISQDRSHARVGCNRDRKNIFSSWLLTECPELKFIYQTGALNTEVIGPVDPDNPAAGVRVLLYPTLLTTTSLTVNAMVLSDLTWAETPTGPQVIRMRYADDGSGERNGLIPGVIRTGADGYPVFETDVDLYLDAPDLHTPLSLPHNQHSVPLYLDLLGEVRFLEDGRQVIEQYNQQAQTITVNVGGLVEFDLEIPVNGLRLSYLSPPVKELSVFSQAQ
;
A
#
# COMPACT_ATOMS: atom_id res chain seq x y z
N MET A 1 21.21 0.06 -55.28
CA MET A 1 20.61 -0.28 -56.60
C MET A 1 20.12 -1.72 -56.50
N ILE A 2 18.88 -1.90 -56.02
CA ILE A 2 17.95 -3.06 -56.05
C ILE A 2 16.72 -2.47 -55.33
N ARG A 3 15.93 -1.70 -56.09
CA ARG A 3 14.61 -1.19 -55.70
C ARG A 3 13.71 -1.70 -56.81
N ASN A 4 13.05 -2.85 -56.62
CA ASN A 4 11.90 -3.25 -57.46
C ASN A 4 11.14 -4.53 -57.04
N ASN A 5 11.43 -5.17 -55.90
CA ASN A 5 10.68 -6.37 -55.50
C ASN A 5 9.68 -6.19 -54.33
N THR A 6 9.54 -4.98 -53.77
CA THR A 6 8.69 -4.71 -52.59
C THR A 6 7.20 -4.57 -52.91
N THR A 7 6.82 -4.45 -54.19
CA THR A 7 5.46 -4.07 -54.60
C THR A 7 4.44 -5.22 -54.62
N VAL A 8 4.89 -6.48 -54.52
CA VAL A 8 4.02 -7.68 -54.56
C VAL A 8 3.76 -8.27 -53.16
N LEU A 9 4.58 -7.90 -52.17
CA LEU A 9 4.56 -8.52 -50.83
C LEU A 9 3.42 -8.02 -49.93
N ILE A 10 3.05 -6.74 -50.02
CA ILE A 10 2.04 -6.15 -49.12
C ILE A 10 0.61 -6.62 -49.48
N ALA A 11 0.35 -6.97 -50.75
CA ALA A 11 -0.96 -7.48 -51.17
C ALA A 11 -1.25 -8.92 -50.67
N ALA A 12 -0.21 -9.69 -50.33
CA ALA A 12 -0.37 -11.07 -49.86
C ALA A 12 -0.66 -11.16 -48.35
N ALA A 13 -0.09 -10.28 -47.53
CA ALA A 13 -0.45 -10.17 -46.11
C ALA A 13 -1.88 -9.59 -45.94
N LEU A 14 -2.27 -8.64 -46.79
CA LEU A 14 -3.62 -8.08 -46.81
C LEU A 14 -4.70 -9.04 -47.32
N THR A 15 -4.37 -10.05 -48.14
CA THR A 15 -5.37 -11.04 -48.63
C THR A 15 -5.68 -12.13 -47.60
N LEU A 16 -4.86 -12.31 -46.57
CA LEU A 16 -5.17 -13.17 -45.41
C LEU A 16 -5.99 -12.42 -44.35
N LEU A 17 -5.86 -11.09 -44.31
CA LEU A 17 -6.69 -10.20 -43.50
C LEU A 17 -8.01 -9.81 -44.21
N ALA A 18 -8.05 -9.86 -45.54
CA ALA A 18 -9.22 -9.65 -46.37
C ALA A 18 -9.70 -10.98 -46.96
N GLY A 19 -10.50 -11.71 -46.18
CA GLY A 19 -11.45 -12.68 -46.74
C GLY A 19 -12.45 -11.95 -47.65
N CYS A 20 -12.03 -11.69 -48.90
CA CYS A 20 -12.82 -11.39 -50.10
C CYS A 20 -13.96 -10.34 -50.06
N GLY A 21 -13.60 -9.04 -50.13
CA GLY A 21 -14.47 -7.98 -50.67
C GLY A 21 -14.18 -7.69 -52.15
N GLY A 22 -14.62 -8.56 -53.06
CA GLY A 22 -14.53 -8.34 -54.51
C GLY A 22 -15.77 -7.62 -55.04
N ASP A 23 -15.59 -6.42 -55.61
CA ASP A 23 -16.67 -5.64 -56.22
C ASP A 23 -17.46 -6.43 -57.28
N GLN A 24 -18.78 -6.47 -57.08
CA GLN A 24 -19.83 -7.04 -57.95
C GLN A 24 -20.04 -8.56 -57.92
N ALA A 25 -20.61 -9.05 -56.82
CA ALA A 25 -21.63 -10.09 -56.87
C ALA A 25 -22.70 -9.82 -55.80
N VAL A 26 -23.94 -9.59 -56.21
CA VAL A 26 -25.10 -9.68 -55.30
C VAL A 26 -25.31 -11.17 -55.03
N MET A 27 -24.55 -11.71 -54.09
CA MET A 27 -24.93 -12.93 -53.37
C MET A 27 -25.91 -12.48 -52.30
N LEU A 28 -27.15 -12.98 -52.35
CA LEU A 28 -28.03 -13.00 -51.19
C LEU A 28 -27.31 -13.84 -50.13
N SER A 29 -26.54 -13.21 -49.25
CA SER A 29 -26.02 -13.89 -48.06
C SER A 29 -27.23 -14.28 -47.22
N ALA A 30 -27.36 -15.57 -46.91
CA ALA A 30 -28.16 -15.97 -45.76
C ALA A 30 -27.53 -15.26 -44.55
N GLU A 31 -28.34 -14.56 -43.74
CA GLU A 31 -27.88 -14.01 -42.46
C GLU A 31 -27.19 -15.15 -41.69
N ALA A 32 -25.92 -14.93 -41.32
CA ALA A 32 -25.18 -15.89 -40.52
C ALA A 32 -25.96 -16.19 -39.24
N PRO A 33 -26.02 -17.46 -38.80
CA PRO A 33 -26.74 -17.79 -37.58
C PRO A 33 -26.15 -17.00 -36.40
N PRO A 34 -27.00 -16.53 -35.49
CA PRO A 34 -26.58 -15.80 -34.31
C PRO A 34 -25.76 -16.71 -33.39
N GLY A 35 -24.59 -16.22 -32.97
CA GLY A 35 -23.63 -16.98 -32.17
C GLY A 35 -22.75 -16.07 -31.33
N LEU A 36 -22.07 -16.65 -30.33
CA LEU A 36 -21.05 -15.96 -29.57
C LEU A 36 -19.89 -15.59 -30.51
N ILE A 37 -19.35 -14.39 -30.38
CA ILE A 37 -18.18 -13.95 -31.16
C ILE A 37 -17.07 -13.42 -30.27
N TYR A 38 -17.33 -13.16 -28.99
CA TYR A 38 -16.34 -12.70 -28.03
C TYR A 38 -16.80 -12.98 -26.60
N SER A 39 -15.84 -13.30 -25.74
CA SER A 39 -16.02 -13.30 -24.30
C SER A 39 -14.82 -12.64 -23.62
N TYR A 40 -15.08 -12.02 -22.48
CA TYR A 40 -14.07 -11.68 -21.49
C TYR A 40 -14.52 -12.25 -20.14
N PRO A 41 -13.70 -13.03 -19.43
CA PRO A 41 -12.46 -13.64 -19.90
C PRO A 41 -12.65 -14.51 -21.16
N ALA A 42 -11.57 -14.69 -21.93
CA ALA A 42 -11.54 -15.67 -23.01
C ALA A 42 -11.65 -17.09 -22.44
N ASP A 43 -12.15 -18.04 -23.24
CA ASP A 43 -12.14 -19.45 -22.82
C ASP A 43 -10.71 -19.96 -22.56
N GLY A 44 -10.56 -20.65 -21.43
CA GLY A 44 -9.31 -21.10 -20.86
C GLY A 44 -8.42 -20.01 -20.28
N GLN A 45 -8.85 -18.74 -20.24
CA GLN A 45 -8.03 -17.65 -19.70
C GLN A 45 -7.72 -17.89 -18.22
N GLN A 46 -6.46 -17.69 -17.87
CA GLN A 46 -5.95 -17.80 -16.51
C GLN A 46 -5.63 -16.42 -15.95
N GLU A 47 -5.37 -16.33 -14.64
CA GLU A 47 -4.91 -15.10 -13.98
C GLU A 47 -5.89 -13.92 -14.12
N VAL A 48 -7.19 -14.20 -14.27
CA VAL A 48 -8.25 -13.19 -14.32
C VAL A 48 -8.33 -12.48 -12.96
N ALA A 49 -8.45 -11.15 -12.95
CA ALA A 49 -8.63 -10.40 -11.71
C ALA A 49 -9.87 -10.89 -10.94
N PRO A 50 -9.78 -11.18 -9.63
CA PRO A 50 -10.93 -11.54 -8.81
C PRO A 50 -12.09 -10.52 -8.86
N GLN A 51 -11.77 -9.24 -9.06
CA GLN A 51 -12.75 -8.15 -9.21
C GLN A 51 -13.24 -7.93 -10.66
N ALA A 52 -12.92 -8.82 -11.60
CA ALA A 52 -13.31 -8.65 -13.01
C ALA A 52 -14.83 -8.77 -13.23
N ASP A 53 -15.36 -7.87 -14.05
CA ASP A 53 -16.64 -8.13 -14.74
C ASP A 53 -16.39 -9.10 -15.92
N LEU A 54 -17.43 -9.85 -16.29
CA LEU A 54 -17.42 -10.72 -17.46
C LEU A 54 -18.22 -10.07 -18.60
N VAL A 55 -17.88 -10.39 -19.84
CA VAL A 55 -18.54 -9.86 -21.04
C VAL A 55 -18.83 -11.01 -21.99
N LEU A 56 -20.03 -11.03 -22.55
CA LEU A 56 -20.38 -11.85 -23.71
C LEU A 56 -20.80 -10.92 -24.84
N ARG A 57 -20.34 -11.17 -26.06
CA ARG A 57 -20.82 -10.47 -27.26
C ARG A 57 -21.20 -11.45 -28.35
N PHE A 58 -22.35 -11.19 -28.95
CA PHE A 58 -22.96 -12.01 -29.98
C PHE A 58 -22.86 -11.36 -31.37
N SER A 59 -22.98 -12.16 -32.43
CA SER A 59 -22.96 -11.67 -33.81
C SER A 59 -24.14 -10.76 -34.15
N THR A 60 -25.26 -10.90 -33.43
CA THR A 60 -26.46 -10.06 -33.54
C THR A 60 -26.94 -9.59 -32.17
N VAL A 61 -27.90 -8.67 -32.14
CA VAL A 61 -28.64 -8.35 -30.90
C VAL A 61 -29.39 -9.59 -30.41
N VAL A 62 -29.38 -9.82 -29.10
CA VAL A 62 -30.08 -10.94 -28.46
C VAL A 62 -30.91 -10.46 -27.27
N ALA A 63 -31.91 -11.25 -26.88
CA ALA A 63 -32.62 -11.03 -25.62
C ALA A 63 -31.69 -11.27 -24.41
N GLU A 64 -32.12 -10.84 -23.22
CA GLU A 64 -31.36 -11.06 -21.98
C GLU A 64 -31.09 -12.56 -21.76
N PRO A 65 -29.81 -12.99 -21.76
CA PRO A 65 -29.48 -14.40 -21.63
C PRO A 65 -29.74 -14.90 -20.20
N ARG A 66 -30.15 -16.15 -20.08
CA ARG A 66 -30.20 -16.87 -18.81
C ARG A 66 -28.88 -17.60 -18.64
N LEU A 67 -28.08 -17.16 -17.67
CA LEU A 67 -26.73 -17.67 -17.46
C LEU A 67 -26.62 -18.43 -16.13
N ALA A 68 -25.76 -19.43 -16.12
CA ALA A 68 -25.27 -20.08 -14.91
C ALA A 68 -23.77 -19.81 -14.80
N LEU A 69 -23.40 -18.98 -13.82
CA LEU A 69 -22.01 -18.82 -13.37
C LEU A 69 -21.81 -19.67 -12.12
N VAL A 70 -20.90 -20.64 -12.19
CA VAL A 70 -20.61 -21.53 -11.07
C VAL A 70 -19.11 -21.59 -10.79
N ASP A 71 -18.75 -21.83 -9.53
CA ASP A 71 -17.36 -22.12 -9.13
C ASP A 71 -16.96 -23.57 -9.45
N ALA A 72 -15.77 -23.99 -8.99
CA ALA A 72 -15.28 -25.34 -9.30
C ALA A 72 -16.03 -26.45 -8.57
N ASP A 73 -16.69 -26.14 -7.46
CA ASP A 73 -17.54 -27.06 -6.69
C ASP A 73 -18.98 -27.12 -7.24
N GLY A 74 -19.29 -26.28 -8.24
CA GLY A 74 -20.60 -26.17 -8.85
C GLY A 74 -21.57 -25.28 -8.06
N ALA A 75 -21.09 -24.50 -7.10
CA ALA A 75 -21.92 -23.55 -6.38
C ALA A 75 -22.19 -22.30 -7.25
N ALA A 76 -23.44 -21.84 -7.23
CA ALA A 76 -23.85 -20.70 -8.05
C ALA A 76 -23.28 -19.38 -7.51
N VAL A 77 -22.79 -18.55 -8.42
CA VAL A 77 -22.30 -17.19 -8.15
C VAL A 77 -23.38 -16.19 -8.55
N GLY A 78 -23.85 -15.42 -7.57
CA GLY A 78 -24.80 -14.33 -7.80
C GLY A 78 -24.19 -13.26 -8.72
N HIS A 79 -24.97 -12.80 -9.70
CA HIS A 79 -24.52 -11.80 -10.67
C HIS A 79 -25.70 -10.97 -11.20
N THR A 80 -25.37 -9.81 -11.75
CA THR A 80 -26.30 -8.93 -12.47
C THR A 80 -25.90 -8.82 -13.94
N LEU A 81 -26.89 -8.57 -14.80
CA LEU A 81 -26.69 -8.40 -16.24
C LEU A 81 -27.02 -6.98 -16.68
N GLN A 82 -26.16 -6.42 -17.53
CA GLN A 82 -26.38 -5.13 -18.17
C GLN A 82 -26.19 -5.26 -19.68
N ALA A 83 -27.22 -4.87 -20.44
CA ALA A 83 -27.15 -4.81 -21.90
C ALA A 83 -26.21 -3.67 -22.35
N VAL A 84 -25.35 -3.97 -23.33
CA VAL A 84 -24.41 -3.06 -23.97
C VAL A 84 -24.61 -3.17 -25.49
N ASP A 85 -24.37 -2.07 -26.23
CA ASP A 85 -24.52 -2.03 -27.69
C ASP A 85 -25.89 -2.56 -28.17
N GLY A 86 -26.96 -2.09 -27.51
CA GLY A 86 -28.34 -2.46 -27.84
C GLY A 86 -28.72 -3.90 -27.51
N GLY A 87 -27.94 -4.61 -26.67
CA GLY A 87 -28.16 -6.02 -26.32
C GLY A 87 -27.37 -7.00 -27.20
N GLN A 88 -26.45 -6.49 -28.02
CA GLN A 88 -25.46 -7.33 -28.71
C GLN A 88 -24.32 -7.78 -27.78
N SER A 89 -24.02 -6.98 -26.75
CA SER A 89 -23.08 -7.34 -25.69
C SER A 89 -23.80 -7.35 -24.33
N TRP A 90 -23.36 -8.21 -23.43
CA TRP A 90 -23.88 -8.35 -22.07
C TRP A 90 -22.73 -8.32 -21.07
N LEU A 91 -22.77 -7.32 -20.19
CA LEU A 91 -21.86 -7.20 -19.06
C LEU A 91 -22.45 -7.96 -17.87
N ILE A 92 -21.67 -8.87 -17.32
CA ILE A 92 -22.02 -9.74 -16.19
C ILE A 92 -21.19 -9.26 -15.00
N ARG A 93 -21.84 -8.70 -13.99
CA ARG A 93 -21.16 -8.27 -12.76
C ARG A 93 -21.46 -9.26 -11.63
N PRO A 94 -20.45 -10.00 -11.13
CA PRO A 94 -20.59 -10.73 -9.88
C PRO A 94 -21.05 -9.80 -8.75
N GLU A 95 -21.95 -10.27 -7.88
CA GLU A 95 -22.46 -9.48 -6.74
C GLU A 95 -21.39 -9.24 -5.66
N ARG A 96 -20.35 -10.08 -5.66
CA ARG A 96 -19.15 -9.98 -4.81
C ARG A 96 -17.94 -10.31 -5.67
N ALA A 97 -16.76 -9.86 -5.26
CA ALA A 97 -15.51 -10.30 -5.88
C ALA A 97 -15.48 -11.84 -5.94
N LEU A 98 -15.01 -12.36 -7.08
CA LEU A 98 -14.77 -13.78 -7.27
C LEU A 98 -13.70 -14.25 -6.26
N ALA A 99 -13.77 -15.51 -5.84
CA ALA A 99 -12.74 -16.09 -5.01
C ALA A 99 -11.42 -16.13 -5.80
N PRO A 100 -10.27 -15.82 -5.17
CA PRO A 100 -8.97 -15.93 -5.81
C PRO A 100 -8.55 -17.40 -6.00
N ALA A 101 -7.63 -17.64 -6.94
CA ALA A 101 -7.08 -18.97 -7.24
C ALA A 101 -8.15 -20.05 -7.53
N GLN A 102 -9.26 -19.64 -8.17
CA GLN A 102 -10.45 -20.45 -8.33
C GLN A 102 -10.83 -20.57 -9.81
N THR A 103 -11.31 -21.75 -10.23
CA THR A 103 -11.88 -21.95 -11.57
C THR A 103 -13.38 -21.69 -11.56
N TYR A 104 -13.86 -21.01 -12.60
CA TYR A 104 -15.26 -20.69 -12.84
C TYR A 104 -15.72 -21.21 -14.19
N ARG A 105 -17.02 -21.52 -14.28
CA ARG A 105 -17.70 -21.95 -15.50
C ARG A 105 -18.91 -21.07 -15.76
N LEU A 106 -19.05 -20.60 -16.99
CA LEU A 106 -20.18 -19.81 -17.45
C LEU A 106 -20.89 -20.54 -18.60
N SER A 107 -22.19 -20.78 -18.46
CA SER A 107 -23.00 -21.47 -19.47
C SER A 107 -24.38 -20.83 -19.63
N LEU A 108 -25.07 -21.15 -20.74
CA LEU A 108 -26.49 -20.85 -20.89
C LEU A 108 -27.31 -21.84 -20.06
N SER A 109 -28.16 -21.33 -19.17
CA SER A 109 -29.12 -22.17 -18.43
C SER A 109 -30.41 -22.42 -19.21
N GLU A 110 -30.72 -21.58 -20.20
CA GLU A 110 -31.80 -21.78 -21.16
C GLU A 110 -31.33 -21.41 -22.57
N PRO A 111 -31.81 -22.10 -23.63
CA PRO A 111 -31.52 -21.72 -25.00
C PRO A 111 -31.94 -20.28 -25.30
N LEU A 112 -31.04 -19.54 -25.94
CA LEU A 112 -31.25 -18.15 -26.33
C LEU A 112 -31.89 -18.09 -27.72
N VAL A 113 -33.16 -17.67 -27.76
CA VAL A 113 -33.90 -17.48 -29.01
C VAL A 113 -33.55 -16.12 -29.61
N THR A 114 -33.33 -16.11 -30.92
CA THR A 114 -32.87 -14.95 -31.68
C THR A 114 -33.60 -14.92 -33.04
N ASP A 115 -33.58 -13.77 -33.72
CA ASP A 115 -34.28 -13.61 -35.01
C ASP A 115 -33.71 -14.54 -36.11
N GLY A 116 -32.45 -14.99 -35.97
CA GLY A 116 -31.76 -15.88 -36.92
C GLY A 116 -31.59 -17.33 -36.46
N GLY A 117 -32.11 -17.73 -35.29
CA GLY A 117 -31.93 -19.10 -34.79
C GLY A 117 -32.12 -19.29 -33.27
N THR A 118 -31.62 -20.40 -32.75
CA THR A 118 -31.57 -20.66 -31.29
C THR A 118 -30.16 -21.07 -30.92
N LEU A 119 -29.52 -20.29 -30.05
CA LEU A 119 -28.23 -20.62 -29.48
C LEU A 119 -28.46 -21.46 -28.23
N THR A 120 -27.96 -22.70 -28.23
CA THR A 120 -28.19 -23.63 -27.11
C THR A 120 -27.02 -23.67 -26.13
N GLU A 121 -25.83 -23.29 -26.57
CA GLU A 121 -24.57 -23.35 -25.83
C GLU A 121 -23.71 -22.11 -26.17
N LEU A 122 -22.81 -21.68 -25.28
CA LEU A 122 -21.97 -20.48 -25.50
C LEU A 122 -20.76 -20.75 -26.40
N ASP A 123 -20.18 -21.94 -26.29
CA ASP A 123 -19.02 -22.43 -27.03
C ASP A 123 -19.20 -23.95 -27.23
N ASP A 124 -18.20 -24.79 -26.94
CA ASP A 124 -18.30 -26.26 -26.80
C ASP A 124 -19.11 -26.68 -25.53
N GLY A 125 -20.07 -25.86 -25.10
CA GLY A 125 -20.95 -26.07 -23.94
C GLY A 125 -20.84 -24.96 -22.88
N GLU A 126 -19.64 -24.71 -22.38
CA GLU A 126 -19.35 -23.74 -21.29
C GLU A 126 -18.05 -22.97 -21.54
N LEU A 127 -17.98 -21.74 -21.03
CA LEU A 127 -16.74 -20.95 -20.97
C LEU A 127 -16.07 -21.19 -19.62
N VAL A 128 -14.78 -21.52 -19.63
CA VAL A 128 -14.00 -21.81 -18.42
C VAL A 128 -12.89 -20.78 -18.25
N PHE A 129 -12.76 -20.21 -17.05
CA PHE A 129 -11.63 -19.33 -16.73
C PHE A 129 -11.18 -19.53 -15.28
N SER A 130 -9.97 -19.08 -14.95
CA SER A 130 -9.49 -19.08 -13.57
C SER A 130 -9.09 -17.68 -13.11
N THR A 131 -9.43 -17.39 -11.86
CA THR A 131 -8.97 -16.18 -11.19
C THR A 131 -7.54 -16.34 -10.71
N ARG A 132 -6.81 -15.23 -10.76
CA ARG A 132 -5.49 -15.11 -10.16
C ARG A 132 -5.55 -15.35 -8.65
N GLY A 133 -4.43 -15.76 -8.06
CA GLY A 133 -4.26 -15.71 -6.60
C GLY A 133 -4.42 -14.30 -6.06
N SER A 134 -4.85 -14.19 -4.81
CA SER A 134 -5.04 -12.91 -4.13
C SER A 134 -3.75 -12.09 -4.09
N ARG A 135 -3.87 -10.76 -4.18
CA ARG A 135 -2.77 -9.83 -3.82
C ARG A 135 -2.67 -9.63 -2.31
N THR A 136 -3.59 -10.18 -1.53
CA THR A 136 -3.41 -10.34 -0.08
C THR A 136 -2.26 -11.31 0.16
N THR A 137 -1.54 -11.12 1.25
CA THR A 137 -0.41 -11.95 1.64
C THR A 137 -0.83 -13.18 2.45
N ILE A 138 -2.11 -13.56 2.41
CA ILE A 138 -2.63 -14.80 3.02
C ILE A 138 -2.34 -15.95 2.07
N ARG A 139 -1.66 -16.99 2.58
CA ARG A 139 -1.09 -18.05 1.75
C ARG A 139 -2.14 -18.82 0.95
N SER A 140 -3.20 -19.29 1.61
CA SER A 140 -4.23 -20.10 0.94
C SER A 140 -5.03 -19.37 -0.13
N GLU A 141 -5.04 -18.03 -0.10
CA GLU A 141 -5.74 -17.22 -1.11
C GLU A 141 -4.83 -16.83 -2.28
N SER A 142 -3.51 -16.84 -2.10
CA SER A 142 -2.52 -16.45 -3.12
C SER A 142 -1.97 -17.64 -3.92
N VAL A 143 -1.91 -18.82 -3.30
CA VAL A 143 -1.39 -20.06 -3.88
C VAL A 143 -2.43 -20.72 -4.79
N THR A 144 -2.00 -21.20 -5.97
CA THR A 144 -2.84 -22.01 -6.89
C THR A 144 -2.52 -23.50 -6.89
N ASP A 145 -1.33 -23.90 -6.44
CA ASP A 145 -0.96 -25.30 -6.23
C ASP A 145 -0.11 -25.43 -4.96
N SER A 146 -0.37 -26.47 -4.18
CA SER A 146 0.40 -26.84 -2.99
C SER A 146 1.91 -26.96 -3.23
N ARG A 147 2.35 -27.35 -4.43
CA ARG A 147 3.75 -27.44 -4.84
C ARG A 147 4.17 -26.17 -5.55
N PHE A 148 5.32 -25.62 -5.16
CA PHE A 148 5.91 -24.49 -5.87
C PHE A 148 6.50 -24.96 -7.22
N GLY A 149 6.00 -24.39 -8.32
CA GLY A 149 6.38 -24.77 -9.67
C GLY A 149 5.83 -23.83 -10.73
N LEU A 150 6.10 -24.16 -11.99
CA LEU A 150 5.56 -23.45 -13.15
C LEU A 150 4.09 -23.83 -13.37
N ALA A 151 3.20 -22.84 -13.41
CA ALA A 151 1.80 -23.03 -13.77
C ALA A 151 1.62 -22.91 -15.29
N THR A 152 2.07 -21.80 -15.88
CA THR A 152 1.95 -21.53 -17.32
C THR A 152 3.16 -20.75 -17.85
N MET A 153 3.42 -20.87 -19.15
CA MET A 153 4.39 -20.05 -19.89
C MET A 153 3.73 -19.57 -21.18
N ILE A 154 3.90 -18.29 -21.49
CA ILE A 154 3.40 -17.67 -22.72
C ILE A 154 4.57 -16.91 -23.38
N PRO A 155 4.87 -17.15 -24.67
CA PRO A 155 4.36 -18.26 -25.49
C PRO A 155 4.72 -19.63 -24.94
N ASP A 156 3.86 -20.63 -25.19
CA ASP A 156 4.07 -22.03 -24.78
C ASP A 156 4.74 -22.88 -25.88
N GLY A 157 4.89 -22.32 -27.10
CA GLY A 157 5.39 -23.00 -28.28
C GLY A 157 4.41 -23.99 -28.93
N GLN A 158 3.23 -24.21 -28.32
CA GLN A 158 2.18 -25.09 -28.82
C GLN A 158 1.00 -24.28 -29.35
N ARG A 159 0.27 -23.62 -28.46
CA ARG A 159 -0.84 -22.73 -28.81
C ARG A 159 -0.29 -21.41 -29.36
N PHE A 160 0.68 -20.83 -28.67
CA PHE A 160 1.32 -19.57 -29.04
C PHE A 160 2.75 -19.85 -29.49
N PRO A 161 3.10 -19.63 -30.77
CA PRO A 161 4.44 -19.91 -31.26
C PRO A 161 5.46 -18.98 -30.59
N VAL A 162 6.61 -19.55 -30.22
CA VAL A 162 7.80 -18.79 -29.84
C VAL A 162 8.43 -18.25 -31.12
N MET A 163 8.61 -16.93 -31.17
CA MET A 163 9.22 -16.19 -32.28
C MET A 163 10.61 -15.71 -31.89
N ASP A 164 11.42 -15.34 -32.89
CA ASP A 164 12.72 -14.70 -32.71
C ASP A 164 12.68 -13.42 -31.85
N PHE A 165 11.55 -12.73 -31.79
CA PHE A 165 11.35 -11.56 -30.93
C PHE A 165 10.60 -11.81 -29.60
N SER A 166 10.37 -13.08 -29.21
CA SER A 166 9.47 -13.39 -28.10
C SER A 166 10.04 -13.10 -26.71
N THR A 167 9.34 -12.26 -25.95
CA THR A 167 9.40 -12.21 -24.49
C THR A 167 8.72 -13.44 -23.89
N LEU A 168 9.36 -14.09 -22.92
CA LEU A 168 8.86 -15.26 -22.21
C LEU A 168 8.21 -14.84 -20.88
N ARG A 169 6.92 -15.12 -20.71
CA ARG A 169 6.15 -14.80 -19.50
C ARG A 169 5.75 -16.08 -18.78
N LEU A 170 6.27 -16.25 -17.58
CA LEU A 170 6.03 -17.43 -16.75
C LEU A 170 5.16 -17.03 -15.56
N THR A 171 4.09 -17.77 -15.34
CA THR A 171 3.30 -17.71 -14.12
C THR A 171 3.62 -18.92 -13.27
N LEU A 172 4.11 -18.71 -12.05
CA LEU A 172 4.36 -19.76 -11.08
C LEU A 172 3.10 -20.02 -10.23
N THR A 173 3.09 -21.12 -9.47
CA THR A 173 1.96 -21.52 -8.62
C THR A 173 1.89 -20.75 -7.29
N GLN A 174 2.99 -20.13 -6.86
CA GLN A 174 3.12 -19.39 -5.59
C GLN A 174 4.03 -18.17 -5.77
N ASP A 175 3.91 -17.17 -4.89
CA ASP A 175 4.71 -15.94 -4.98
C ASP A 175 6.21 -16.22 -4.87
N ILE A 176 6.98 -15.65 -5.78
CA ILE A 176 8.44 -15.73 -5.83
C ILE A 176 9.02 -14.89 -4.68
N HIS A 177 10.06 -15.40 -4.02
CA HIS A 177 10.82 -14.57 -3.10
C HIS A 177 11.61 -13.51 -3.88
N PRO A 178 11.49 -12.20 -3.56
CA PRO A 178 12.10 -11.14 -4.36
C PRO A 178 13.62 -11.29 -4.51
N ASP A 179 14.33 -11.69 -3.45
CA ASP A 179 15.79 -11.90 -3.50
C ASP A 179 16.22 -13.22 -4.17
N GLY A 180 15.26 -14.07 -4.55
CA GLY A 180 15.53 -15.38 -5.13
C GLY A 180 15.88 -15.35 -6.62
N VAL A 181 15.51 -14.29 -7.32
CA VAL A 181 15.67 -14.18 -8.78
C VAL A 181 16.99 -13.48 -9.11
N VAL A 182 17.94 -14.25 -9.63
CA VAL A 182 19.25 -13.78 -10.08
C VAL A 182 19.46 -14.30 -11.49
N TYR A 183 19.39 -13.40 -12.47
CA TYR A 183 19.62 -13.76 -13.86
C TYR A 183 21.07 -14.23 -14.06
N GLY A 184 21.25 -15.36 -14.74
CA GLY A 184 22.54 -16.03 -14.87
C GLY A 184 22.81 -17.11 -13.81
N ASP A 185 22.02 -17.19 -12.74
CA ASP A 185 22.13 -18.24 -11.70
C ASP A 185 20.82 -19.01 -11.48
N SER A 186 19.82 -18.40 -10.81
CA SER A 186 18.53 -19.05 -10.54
C SER A 186 17.57 -19.01 -11.73
N VAL A 187 17.75 -18.05 -12.65
CA VAL A 187 17.03 -17.95 -13.93
C VAL A 187 18.05 -17.77 -15.04
N ARG A 188 18.01 -18.62 -16.07
CA ARG A 188 18.99 -18.60 -17.17
C ARG A 188 18.31 -18.90 -18.50
N LEU A 189 18.56 -18.11 -19.53
CA LEU A 189 18.25 -18.47 -20.91
C LEU A 189 19.56 -18.70 -21.65
N GLU A 190 19.77 -19.91 -22.15
CA GLU A 190 21.04 -20.31 -22.79
C GLU A 190 20.81 -20.72 -24.24
N ASN A 191 21.73 -20.34 -25.12
CA ASN A 191 21.72 -20.73 -26.53
C ASN A 191 22.22 -22.19 -26.73
N SER A 192 22.31 -22.64 -27.98
CA SER A 192 22.74 -24.01 -28.29
C SER A 192 24.21 -24.31 -27.94
N ALA A 193 25.04 -23.28 -27.74
CA ALA A 193 26.41 -23.37 -27.28
C ALA A 193 26.55 -23.35 -25.74
N GLY A 194 25.44 -23.16 -25.00
CA GLY A 194 25.44 -23.00 -23.55
C GLY A 194 25.88 -21.61 -23.08
N GLU A 195 25.81 -20.61 -23.95
CA GLU A 195 26.11 -19.22 -23.63
C GLU A 195 24.83 -18.52 -23.14
N LEU A 196 24.94 -17.71 -22.09
CA LEU A 196 23.83 -16.94 -21.53
C LEU A 196 23.40 -15.85 -22.52
N VAL A 197 22.11 -15.81 -22.84
CA VAL A 197 21.49 -14.77 -23.67
C VAL A 197 21.29 -13.52 -22.80
N PRO A 198 21.68 -12.31 -23.23
CA PRO A 198 21.31 -11.09 -22.52
C PRO A 198 19.79 -10.94 -22.46
N ALA A 199 19.23 -10.62 -21.29
CA ALA A 199 17.79 -10.44 -21.14
C ALA A 199 17.47 -9.45 -20.01
N TYR A 200 16.38 -8.72 -20.18
CA TYR A 200 15.77 -7.95 -19.10
C TYR A 200 14.79 -8.85 -18.33
N VAL A 201 14.91 -8.90 -17.00
CA VAL A 201 14.13 -9.83 -16.16
C VAL A 201 13.30 -9.08 -15.14
N ILE A 202 12.00 -9.39 -15.09
CA ILE A 202 11.08 -8.89 -14.05
C ILE A 202 10.56 -10.07 -13.25
N ALA A 203 10.65 -9.98 -11.91
CA ALA A 203 10.01 -10.91 -11.00
C ALA A 203 9.11 -10.17 -10.02
N ARG A 204 7.81 -10.51 -10.01
CA ARG A 204 6.83 -9.88 -9.13
C ARG A 204 5.68 -10.84 -8.82
N GLY A 205 5.45 -11.08 -7.53
CA GLY A 205 4.45 -12.04 -7.09
C GLY A 205 4.71 -13.40 -7.76
N ARG A 206 3.72 -13.90 -8.50
CA ARG A 206 3.82 -15.15 -9.27
C ARG A 206 4.37 -15.01 -10.69
N GLN A 207 4.63 -13.79 -11.16
CA GLN A 207 5.06 -13.54 -12.53
C GLN A 207 6.59 -13.45 -12.61
N LEU A 208 7.16 -14.15 -13.59
CA LEU A 208 8.56 -14.05 -14.00
C LEU A 208 8.59 -13.79 -15.51
N VAL A 209 9.11 -12.64 -15.91
CA VAL A 209 9.20 -12.20 -17.31
C VAL A 209 10.66 -12.16 -17.71
N ILE A 210 11.00 -12.78 -18.84
CA ILE A 210 12.33 -12.77 -19.44
C ILE A 210 12.16 -12.18 -20.84
N ASP A 211 12.71 -10.99 -21.05
CA ASP A 211 12.70 -10.28 -22.31
C ASP A 211 14.10 -10.30 -22.93
N PRO A 212 14.38 -11.22 -23.89
CA PRO A 212 15.69 -11.32 -24.52
C PRO A 212 16.08 -9.98 -25.17
N LEU A 213 17.36 -9.64 -25.15
CA LEU A 213 17.87 -8.41 -25.74
C LEU A 213 18.73 -8.74 -26.96
N ALA A 214 18.56 -7.96 -28.03
CA ALA A 214 19.41 -8.06 -29.20
C ALA A 214 20.89 -7.82 -28.81
N PRO A 215 21.85 -8.54 -29.42
CA PRO A 215 23.27 -8.28 -29.21
C PRO A 215 23.63 -6.83 -29.55
N GLU A 216 24.49 -6.19 -28.76
CA GLU A 216 24.92 -4.81 -29.00
C GLU A 216 25.41 -4.61 -30.44
N GLY A 217 24.80 -3.66 -31.16
CA GLY A 217 25.17 -3.31 -32.53
C GLY A 217 24.62 -4.24 -33.61
N SER A 218 23.67 -5.12 -33.28
CA SER A 218 22.95 -5.94 -34.25
C SER A 218 21.69 -5.24 -34.77
N ASP A 219 21.43 -5.33 -36.08
CA ASP A 219 20.14 -5.01 -36.72
C ASP A 219 19.20 -6.25 -36.74
N SER A 220 19.52 -7.31 -35.97
CA SER A 220 18.79 -8.59 -35.94
C SER A 220 17.77 -8.68 -34.80
N ASP A 221 16.85 -9.62 -34.92
CA ASP A 221 15.94 -10.05 -33.85
C ASP A 221 16.71 -10.51 -32.59
N GLU A 222 16.01 -10.57 -31.45
CA GLU A 222 16.57 -10.84 -30.12
C GLU A 222 17.07 -12.28 -29.96
N LEU A 223 16.42 -13.23 -30.64
CA LEU A 223 16.76 -14.65 -30.69
C LEU A 223 17.01 -15.09 -32.14
N THR A 224 17.85 -16.11 -32.31
CA THR A 224 18.12 -16.68 -33.64
C THR A 224 17.06 -17.73 -34.00
N ALA A 225 16.34 -17.51 -35.10
CA ALA A 225 15.32 -18.44 -35.59
C ALA A 225 15.91 -19.83 -35.89
N GLY A 226 15.21 -20.88 -35.46
CA GLY A 226 15.60 -22.29 -35.64
C GLY A 226 16.71 -22.78 -34.70
N GLU A 227 17.35 -21.89 -33.93
CA GLU A 227 18.27 -22.29 -32.86
C GLU A 227 17.50 -22.86 -31.66
N THR A 228 18.12 -23.81 -30.95
CA THR A 228 17.55 -24.36 -29.71
C THR A 228 18.10 -23.60 -28.51
N TYR A 229 17.20 -23.00 -27.74
CA TYR A 229 17.49 -22.35 -26.47
C TYR A 229 16.99 -23.21 -25.30
N THR A 230 17.57 -23.04 -24.12
CA THR A 230 17.12 -23.69 -22.88
C THR A 230 16.86 -22.64 -21.81
N LEU A 231 15.61 -22.51 -21.37
CA LEU A 231 15.25 -21.73 -20.19
C LEU A 231 15.36 -22.62 -18.95
N THR A 232 16.21 -22.24 -18.01
CA THR A 232 16.42 -22.96 -16.75
C THR A 232 15.95 -22.13 -15.56
N LEU A 233 15.11 -22.72 -14.71
CA LEU A 233 14.77 -22.22 -13.37
C LEU A 233 15.39 -23.17 -12.34
N LYS A 234 16.26 -22.65 -11.48
CA LYS A 234 17.08 -23.47 -10.58
C LYS A 234 16.92 -23.01 -9.14
N ALA A 235 16.52 -23.94 -8.27
CA ALA A 235 16.37 -23.74 -6.83
C ALA A 235 15.69 -22.42 -6.42
N LEU A 236 14.75 -21.94 -7.24
CA LEU A 236 14.07 -20.67 -7.01
C LEU A 236 13.25 -20.77 -5.71
N PRO A 237 13.39 -19.84 -4.74
CA PRO A 237 12.59 -19.85 -3.51
C PRO A 237 11.26 -19.10 -3.69
N ASN A 238 10.21 -19.58 -3.03
CA ASN A 238 8.96 -18.84 -2.87
C ASN A 238 8.99 -17.96 -1.61
N LEU A 239 7.97 -17.11 -1.46
CA LEU A 239 7.78 -16.22 -0.31
C LEU A 239 7.43 -16.95 1.01
N TYR A 240 7.32 -18.29 0.97
CA TYR A 240 6.94 -19.15 2.09
C TYR A 240 8.08 -20.07 2.55
N GLY A 241 9.27 -19.98 1.93
CA GLY A 241 10.46 -20.76 2.28
C GLY A 241 10.62 -22.08 1.52
N ASP A 242 9.68 -22.46 0.66
CA ASP A 242 9.83 -23.63 -0.21
C ASP A 242 10.72 -23.29 -1.42
N GLN A 243 11.40 -24.31 -1.95
CA GLN A 243 12.19 -24.20 -3.17
C GLN A 243 11.53 -24.97 -4.32
N MET A 244 11.60 -24.37 -5.51
CA MET A 244 11.17 -24.98 -6.74
C MET A 244 12.12 -26.11 -7.13
N LEU A 245 11.57 -27.20 -7.66
CA LEU A 245 12.37 -28.22 -8.33
C LEU A 245 12.96 -27.65 -9.63
N ASP A 246 14.25 -27.89 -9.87
CA ASP A 246 14.93 -27.46 -11.09
C ASP A 246 14.13 -27.84 -12.34
N LEU A 247 13.93 -26.85 -13.21
CA LEU A 247 13.18 -26.96 -14.45
C LEU A 247 14.05 -26.49 -15.61
N ALA A 248 14.07 -27.25 -16.71
CA ALA A 248 14.71 -26.87 -17.96
C ALA A 248 13.71 -27.05 -19.10
N LEU A 249 13.44 -25.96 -19.83
CA LEU A 249 12.49 -25.91 -20.94
C LEU A 249 13.23 -25.64 -22.26
N PRO A 250 13.18 -26.56 -23.23
CA PRO A 250 13.72 -26.30 -24.56
C PRO A 250 12.78 -25.39 -25.35
N LEU A 251 13.34 -24.42 -26.06
CA LEU A 251 12.63 -23.44 -26.87
C LEU A 251 13.26 -23.39 -28.27
N VAL A 252 12.44 -23.28 -29.31
CA VAL A 252 12.91 -23.11 -30.70
C VAL A 252 12.15 -21.94 -31.32
N PRO A 253 12.74 -20.74 -31.36
CA PRO A 253 12.15 -19.57 -31.99
C PRO A 253 11.90 -19.79 -33.48
N ARG A 254 10.77 -19.31 -34.00
CA ARG A 254 10.44 -19.30 -35.43
C ARG A 254 10.77 -17.95 -36.05
N GLU A 255 11.02 -17.96 -37.35
CA GLU A 255 11.38 -16.76 -38.10
C GLU A 255 10.18 -15.84 -38.33
N SER A 256 10.25 -14.60 -37.88
CA SER A 256 9.24 -13.58 -38.09
C SER A 256 9.35 -12.87 -39.44
N GLY A 257 10.56 -12.85 -40.01
CA GLY A 257 10.92 -12.05 -41.18
C GLY A 257 10.28 -12.49 -42.51
N PRO A 258 10.08 -11.53 -43.45
CA PRO A 258 10.20 -10.08 -43.26
C PRO A 258 9.03 -9.52 -42.43
N THR A 259 9.33 -8.70 -41.42
CA THR A 259 8.32 -8.06 -40.57
C THR A 259 7.70 -6.83 -41.25
N GLU A 260 6.42 -6.57 -40.97
CA GLU A 260 5.72 -5.35 -41.40
C GLU A 260 5.43 -4.47 -40.17
N VAL A 261 5.85 -3.20 -40.23
CA VAL A 261 5.50 -2.22 -39.19
C VAL A 261 4.15 -1.63 -39.50
N LEU A 262 3.22 -1.77 -38.56
CA LEU A 262 1.89 -1.21 -38.60
C LEU A 262 1.79 -0.07 -37.58
N TYR A 263 1.69 1.15 -38.09
CA TYR A 263 1.38 2.33 -37.29
C TYR A 263 -0.09 2.32 -36.88
N GLN A 264 -0.33 2.39 -35.57
CA GLN A 264 -1.63 2.38 -34.95
C GLN A 264 -1.80 3.58 -34.02
N THR A 265 -3.02 4.08 -33.89
CA THR A 265 -3.35 5.14 -32.93
C THR A 265 -4.52 4.73 -32.06
N ALA A 266 -4.44 5.12 -30.79
CA ALA A 266 -5.60 5.06 -29.90
C ALA A 266 -6.63 6.09 -30.38
N THR A 267 -7.87 5.65 -30.60
CA THR A 267 -8.97 6.53 -30.97
C THR A 267 -9.16 7.62 -29.91
N ALA A 268 -9.05 8.88 -30.34
CA ALA A 268 -9.22 10.02 -29.45
C ALA A 268 -10.65 10.06 -28.89
N ASN A 269 -10.76 10.15 -27.57
CA ASN A 269 -12.02 10.26 -26.83
C ASN A 269 -11.96 11.53 -25.97
N SER A 270 -13.11 12.15 -25.70
CA SER A 270 -13.17 13.39 -24.90
C SER A 270 -14.56 13.61 -24.33
N THR A 271 -14.70 14.56 -23.41
CA THR A 271 -16.01 15.02 -22.92
C THR A 271 -16.98 15.48 -24.03
N SER A 272 -16.45 15.91 -25.18
CA SER A 272 -17.26 16.35 -26.34
C SER A 272 -17.58 15.24 -27.35
N GLN A 273 -16.88 14.11 -27.25
CA GLN A 273 -17.05 12.92 -28.10
C GLN A 273 -16.96 11.69 -27.21
N ASP A 274 -18.03 11.39 -26.47
CA ASP A 274 -18.09 10.26 -25.54
C ASP A 274 -18.24 8.93 -26.29
N LEU A 275 -17.12 8.42 -26.78
CA LEU A 275 -17.05 7.14 -27.47
C LEU A 275 -17.05 6.01 -26.43
N ARG A 276 -18.04 5.11 -26.52
CA ARG A 276 -18.19 3.96 -25.61
C ARG A 276 -17.80 2.66 -26.31
N SER A 277 -17.12 1.80 -25.58
CA SER A 277 -16.76 0.45 -26.01
C SER A 277 -18.01 -0.36 -26.26
N LYS A 278 -18.05 -1.02 -27.42
CA LYS A 278 -19.13 -1.94 -27.78
C LYS A 278 -19.07 -3.22 -26.95
N LEU A 279 -17.98 -3.48 -26.22
CA LEU A 279 -17.80 -4.69 -25.43
C LEU A 279 -18.41 -4.54 -24.04
N ASN A 280 -18.02 -3.51 -23.28
CA ASN A 280 -18.44 -3.32 -21.88
C ASN A 280 -19.18 -2.01 -21.59
N GLY A 281 -19.32 -1.11 -22.56
CA GLY A 281 -20.00 0.18 -22.38
C GLY A 281 -19.17 1.24 -21.63
N GLU A 282 -17.93 0.93 -21.25
CA GLU A 282 -16.98 1.90 -20.70
C GLU A 282 -16.45 2.82 -21.82
N PRO A 283 -15.94 4.03 -21.53
CA PRO A 283 -15.35 4.86 -22.56
C PRO A 283 -14.16 4.16 -23.22
N VAL A 284 -14.07 4.25 -24.55
CA VAL A 284 -12.92 3.72 -25.28
C VAL A 284 -11.67 4.51 -24.95
N ASN A 285 -10.55 3.78 -24.87
CA ASN A 285 -9.27 4.26 -24.37
C ASN A 285 -9.42 4.96 -23.02
N GLY A 286 -10.41 4.57 -22.20
CA GLY A 286 -10.67 5.14 -20.89
C GLY A 286 -10.08 4.27 -19.78
N ILE A 287 -9.49 4.90 -18.77
CA ILE A 287 -9.21 4.26 -17.47
C ILE A 287 -10.31 4.68 -16.50
N SER A 288 -11.03 3.70 -15.95
CA SER A 288 -11.96 3.90 -14.84
C SER A 288 -11.41 3.21 -13.60
N LEU A 289 -11.18 3.97 -12.52
CA LEU A 289 -10.73 3.47 -11.23
C LEU A 289 -11.89 3.52 -10.23
N GLN A 290 -12.10 2.41 -9.53
CA GLN A 290 -13.07 2.31 -8.44
C GLN A 290 -12.34 1.84 -7.19
N SER A 291 -12.43 2.64 -6.13
CA SER A 291 -11.75 2.38 -4.86
C SER A 291 -12.46 3.10 -3.70
N VAL A 292 -12.19 2.68 -2.47
CA VAL A 292 -12.60 3.40 -1.26
C VAL A 292 -11.79 4.69 -1.09
N LEU A 293 -10.49 4.69 -1.42
CA LEU A 293 -9.62 5.85 -1.23
C LEU A 293 -9.86 6.99 -2.22
N LEU A 294 -10.09 6.70 -3.50
CA LEU A 294 -10.33 7.70 -4.55
C LEU A 294 -11.80 7.78 -4.99
N GLY A 295 -12.65 6.88 -4.50
CA GLY A 295 -14.02 6.72 -5.00
C GLY A 295 -14.06 6.21 -6.43
N ASN A 296 -15.16 6.50 -7.12
CA ASN A 296 -15.29 6.29 -8.56
C ASN A 296 -14.72 7.51 -9.28
N THR A 297 -13.55 7.37 -9.88
CA THR A 297 -12.91 8.49 -10.56
C THR A 297 -13.62 8.80 -11.89
N PRO A 298 -13.64 10.08 -12.34
CA PRO A 298 -13.97 10.36 -13.73
C PRO A 298 -12.99 9.63 -14.66
N HIS A 299 -13.39 9.47 -15.92
CA HIS A 299 -12.61 8.72 -16.89
C HIS A 299 -11.36 9.51 -17.33
N ALA A 300 -10.21 8.84 -17.36
CA ALA A 300 -8.99 9.36 -17.97
C ALA A 300 -8.88 8.81 -19.40
N TRP A 301 -8.73 9.65 -20.42
CA TRP A 301 -8.64 9.20 -21.83
C TRP A 301 -7.20 9.03 -22.27
N GLN A 302 -6.80 7.80 -22.54
CA GLN A 302 -5.56 7.40 -23.18
C GLN A 302 -5.53 7.81 -24.65
N THR A 303 -4.35 8.25 -25.06
CA THR A 303 -3.95 8.63 -26.40
C THR A 303 -2.54 8.12 -26.62
N GLY A 304 -2.13 7.99 -27.88
CA GLY A 304 -0.80 7.53 -28.21
C GLY A 304 -0.76 6.87 -29.56
N ALA A 305 0.45 6.71 -30.06
CA ALA A 305 0.76 5.95 -31.24
C ALA A 305 1.55 4.69 -30.84
N MET A 306 1.30 3.60 -31.55
CA MET A 306 2.00 2.34 -31.38
C MET A 306 2.52 1.88 -32.73
N TRP A 307 3.69 1.27 -32.73
CA TRP A 307 4.30 0.67 -33.91
C TRP A 307 4.35 -0.83 -33.68
N ALA A 308 3.30 -1.52 -34.14
CA ALA A 308 3.22 -2.96 -34.02
C ALA A 308 4.01 -3.61 -35.18
N GLU A 309 4.93 -4.50 -34.86
CA GLU A 309 5.69 -5.29 -35.82
C GLU A 309 4.98 -6.62 -36.02
N LEU A 310 4.41 -6.86 -37.20
CA LEU A 310 3.74 -8.10 -37.53
C LEU A 310 4.73 -9.04 -38.21
N ALA A 311 4.75 -10.30 -37.77
CA ALA A 311 5.45 -11.34 -38.51
C ALA A 311 4.81 -11.54 -39.90
N TYR A 312 5.57 -12.12 -40.83
CA TYR A 312 5.11 -12.30 -42.21
C TYR A 312 3.86 -13.20 -42.29
N GLY A 313 2.68 -12.57 -42.39
CA GLY A 313 1.37 -13.23 -42.30
C GLY A 313 1.21 -14.50 -43.14
N PRO A 314 1.73 -14.59 -44.39
CA PRO A 314 1.67 -15.82 -45.18
C PRO A 314 2.37 -17.05 -44.56
N HIS A 315 3.34 -16.87 -43.66
CA HIS A 315 3.94 -17.97 -42.90
C HIS A 315 3.08 -18.39 -41.70
N TYR A 316 2.13 -17.55 -41.28
CA TYR A 316 1.36 -17.69 -40.05
C TYR A 316 -0.15 -17.45 -40.25
N PRO A 317 -0.82 -18.13 -41.20
CA PRO A 317 -2.21 -17.82 -41.58
C PRO A 317 -3.24 -18.10 -40.47
N GLU A 318 -2.93 -19.04 -39.58
CA GLU A 318 -3.80 -19.43 -38.46
C GLU A 318 -3.58 -18.59 -37.21
N MET A 319 -2.38 -18.03 -37.03
CA MET A 319 -2.06 -17.24 -35.85
C MET A 319 -0.89 -16.32 -36.18
N THR A 320 -1.18 -15.09 -36.60
CA THR A 320 -0.19 -14.08 -36.95
C THR A 320 0.39 -13.46 -35.69
N PRO A 321 1.67 -13.69 -35.35
CA PRO A 321 2.32 -13.05 -34.22
C PRO A 321 2.60 -11.57 -34.51
N LEU A 322 2.56 -10.76 -33.46
CA LEU A 322 2.97 -9.36 -33.49
C LEU A 322 3.76 -9.00 -32.23
N ARG A 323 4.58 -7.96 -32.35
CA ARG A 323 5.31 -7.33 -31.25
C ARG A 323 4.97 -5.86 -31.15
N ILE A 324 4.91 -5.33 -29.93
CA ILE A 324 4.98 -3.88 -29.69
C ILE A 324 6.26 -3.63 -28.88
N PRO A 325 7.22 -2.84 -29.39
CA PRO A 325 8.51 -2.67 -28.73
C PRO A 325 8.40 -2.06 -27.33
N ARG A 326 9.29 -2.52 -26.44
CA ARG A 326 9.60 -1.95 -25.14
C ARG A 326 9.86 -0.45 -25.26
N GLY A 327 9.40 0.32 -24.27
CA GLY A 327 9.48 1.77 -24.26
C GLY A 327 8.33 2.47 -24.99
N THR A 328 7.41 1.74 -25.61
CA THR A 328 6.18 2.35 -26.17
C THR A 328 5.36 3.01 -25.06
N VAL A 329 4.98 4.27 -25.26
CA VAL A 329 4.26 5.10 -24.28
C VAL A 329 2.81 5.34 -24.73
N LEU A 330 1.87 5.10 -23.81
CA LEU A 330 0.49 5.54 -23.91
C LEU A 330 0.24 6.62 -22.85
N SER A 331 -0.30 7.75 -23.29
CA SER A 331 -0.48 8.97 -22.49
C SER A 331 -1.94 9.25 -22.27
N SER A 332 -2.35 9.49 -21.02
CA SER A 332 -3.74 9.77 -20.67
C SER A 332 -3.93 11.18 -20.10
N THR A 333 -5.13 11.72 -20.29
CA THR A 333 -5.53 12.98 -19.65
C THR A 333 -5.44 12.92 -18.13
N SER A 334 -5.31 14.09 -17.51
CA SER A 334 -5.28 14.21 -16.06
C SER A 334 -6.61 13.87 -15.39
N LEU A 335 -6.52 13.30 -14.20
CA LEU A 335 -7.60 13.10 -13.25
C LEU A 335 -7.51 14.11 -12.09
N ASP A 336 -8.67 14.52 -11.59
CA ASP A 336 -8.78 15.23 -10.31
C ASP A 336 -8.69 14.23 -9.15
N VAL A 337 -7.98 14.57 -8.09
CA VAL A 337 -7.77 13.70 -6.93
C VAL A 337 -8.73 14.11 -5.81
N ASN A 338 -9.65 13.22 -5.47
CA ASN A 338 -10.62 13.41 -4.39
C ASN A 338 -10.48 12.30 -3.34
N VAL A 339 -10.43 12.65 -2.07
CA VAL A 339 -10.48 11.70 -0.95
C VAL A 339 -11.88 11.09 -0.89
N GLY A 340 -11.94 9.76 -0.95
CA GLY A 340 -13.16 8.98 -1.05
C GLY A 340 -14.07 9.37 -2.22
N GLY A 341 -13.52 10.01 -3.27
CA GLY A 341 -14.29 10.47 -4.43
C GLY A 341 -15.12 11.73 -4.24
N VAL A 342 -15.26 12.22 -3.01
CA VAL A 342 -16.20 13.31 -2.67
C VAL A 342 -15.53 14.57 -2.09
N VAL A 343 -14.38 14.44 -1.42
CA VAL A 343 -13.67 15.59 -0.81
C VAL A 343 -12.47 15.97 -1.68
N PRO A 344 -12.47 17.14 -2.34
CA PRO A 344 -11.37 17.55 -3.21
C PRO A 344 -10.07 17.72 -2.44
N LEU A 345 -8.98 17.15 -2.96
CA LEU A 345 -7.66 17.43 -2.44
C LEU A 345 -7.16 18.76 -3.03
N MET A 346 -6.86 19.75 -2.19
CA MET A 346 -6.50 21.09 -2.64
C MET A 346 -4.98 21.35 -2.60
N THR A 347 -4.51 22.12 -3.57
CA THR A 347 -3.16 22.70 -3.65
C THR A 347 -3.26 24.23 -3.71
N ALA A 348 -2.13 24.92 -3.68
CA ALA A 348 -2.08 26.37 -3.86
C ALA A 348 -2.65 26.85 -5.22
N THR A 349 -2.76 25.97 -6.21
CA THR A 349 -3.24 26.31 -7.57
C THR A 349 -4.64 25.78 -7.89
N GLY A 350 -5.28 25.07 -6.95
CA GLY A 350 -6.63 24.50 -7.11
C GLY A 350 -6.69 23.03 -6.70
N VAL A 351 -7.66 22.28 -7.23
CA VAL A 351 -7.76 20.83 -6.98
C VAL A 351 -6.51 20.12 -7.51
N GLN A 352 -5.93 19.22 -6.71
CA GLN A 352 -4.81 18.38 -7.09
C GLN A 352 -5.18 17.52 -8.28
N LYS A 353 -4.25 17.47 -9.23
CA LYS A 353 -4.40 16.74 -10.49
C LYS A 353 -3.27 15.74 -10.64
N THR A 354 -3.51 14.63 -11.34
CA THR A 354 -2.43 13.69 -11.68
C THR A 354 -1.43 14.29 -12.68
N GLY A 355 -1.86 15.28 -13.47
CA GLY A 355 -1.20 15.56 -14.73
C GLY A 355 -1.39 14.40 -15.71
N GLU A 356 -0.64 14.37 -16.80
CA GLU A 356 -0.68 13.25 -17.73
C GLU A 356 -0.34 11.94 -17.00
N ILE A 357 -1.14 10.90 -17.22
CA ILE A 357 -0.86 9.55 -16.72
C ILE A 357 -0.17 8.80 -17.85
N ARG A 358 1.05 8.33 -17.62
CA ARG A 358 1.84 7.59 -18.61
C ARG A 358 1.80 6.11 -18.29
N VAL A 359 1.61 5.30 -19.32
CA VAL A 359 1.70 3.84 -19.29
C VAL A 359 2.78 3.45 -20.28
N VAL A 360 3.90 2.94 -19.79
CA VAL A 360 5.08 2.62 -20.58
C VAL A 360 5.28 1.11 -20.60
N MET A 361 5.44 0.51 -21.78
CA MET A 361 5.75 -0.91 -21.92
C MET A 361 7.17 -1.19 -21.37
N THR A 362 7.27 -1.97 -20.29
CA THR A 362 8.56 -2.28 -19.63
C THR A 362 9.32 -3.42 -20.29
N THR A 363 8.62 -4.23 -21.09
CA THR A 363 9.16 -5.30 -21.93
C THR A 363 8.48 -5.22 -23.29
N ASP A 364 8.99 -5.95 -24.28
CA ASP A 364 8.26 -6.14 -25.53
C ASP A 364 6.89 -6.79 -25.25
N ALA A 365 5.81 -6.21 -25.79
CA ALA A 365 4.49 -6.81 -25.73
C ALA A 365 4.34 -7.78 -26.90
N ILE A 366 3.83 -8.98 -26.64
CA ILE A 366 3.65 -10.03 -27.64
C ILE A 366 2.18 -10.28 -27.87
N GLY A 367 1.74 -10.23 -29.12
CA GLY A 367 0.35 -10.44 -29.49
C GLY A 367 0.17 -11.51 -30.56
N TYR A 368 -1.05 -12.03 -30.64
CA TYR A 368 -1.44 -13.04 -31.61
C TYR A 368 -2.81 -12.70 -32.19
N LEU A 369 -2.88 -12.62 -33.52
CA LEU A 369 -4.11 -12.46 -34.28
C LEU A 369 -4.50 -13.79 -34.93
N PHE A 370 -5.67 -14.33 -34.59
CA PHE A 370 -6.11 -15.65 -35.06
C PHE A 370 -7.61 -15.66 -35.42
N PRO A 371 -8.10 -16.65 -36.18
CA PRO A 371 -9.53 -16.81 -36.47
C PRO A 371 -10.40 -16.79 -35.20
N ASN A 372 -11.67 -16.42 -35.34
CA ASN A 372 -12.59 -16.39 -34.20
C ASN A 372 -12.78 -17.82 -33.67
N PRO A 373 -12.46 -18.12 -32.40
CA PRO A 373 -12.64 -19.46 -31.85
C PRO A 373 -14.11 -19.85 -31.70
N TYR A 374 -15.03 -18.87 -31.63
CA TYR A 374 -16.46 -19.09 -31.43
C TYR A 374 -17.25 -19.14 -32.76
N SER A 375 -16.60 -18.93 -33.91
CA SER A 375 -17.29 -18.90 -35.19
C SER A 375 -16.41 -19.33 -36.36
N ASP A 376 -16.89 -20.33 -37.09
CA ASP A 376 -16.30 -20.80 -38.35
C ASP A 376 -16.60 -19.87 -39.56
N SER A 377 -17.31 -18.76 -39.33
CA SER A 377 -17.64 -17.82 -40.40
C SER A 377 -16.40 -17.02 -40.81
N ASP A 378 -16.09 -17.00 -42.10
CA ASP A 378 -14.99 -16.17 -42.65
C ASP A 378 -15.21 -14.66 -42.41
N GLU A 379 -16.46 -14.24 -42.24
CA GLU A 379 -16.86 -12.86 -41.90
C GLU A 379 -16.77 -12.55 -40.39
N ALA A 380 -16.46 -13.55 -39.55
CA ALA A 380 -16.33 -13.33 -38.12
C ALA A 380 -15.08 -12.47 -37.83
N PRO A 381 -15.16 -11.55 -36.85
CA PRO A 381 -13.99 -10.79 -36.44
C PRO A 381 -12.89 -11.71 -35.93
N ARG A 382 -11.64 -11.45 -36.33
CA ARG A 382 -10.50 -12.17 -35.78
C ARG A 382 -10.32 -11.85 -34.30
N HIS A 383 -9.79 -12.79 -33.54
CA HIS A 383 -9.44 -12.58 -32.14
C HIS A 383 -8.02 -12.09 -32.00
N VAL A 384 -7.82 -11.22 -31.01
CA VAL A 384 -6.51 -10.72 -30.60
C VAL A 384 -6.29 -11.05 -29.14
N ARG A 385 -5.14 -11.66 -28.83
CA ARG A 385 -4.60 -11.73 -27.48
C ARG A 385 -3.28 -10.99 -27.44
N LEU A 386 -3.13 -10.03 -26.54
CA LEU A 386 -1.90 -9.26 -26.35
C LEU A 386 -1.44 -9.43 -24.90
N PHE A 387 -0.18 -9.80 -24.73
CA PHE A 387 0.48 -9.98 -23.44
C PHE A 387 1.50 -8.86 -23.27
N MET A 388 1.38 -8.10 -22.18
CA MET A 388 2.23 -6.94 -21.94
C MET A 388 2.53 -6.75 -20.46
N ASP A 389 3.63 -6.06 -20.20
CA ASP A 389 4.04 -5.62 -18.88
C ASP A 389 4.28 -4.12 -18.97
N VAL A 390 3.69 -3.36 -18.04
CA VAL A 390 3.73 -1.90 -18.09
C VAL A 390 4.10 -1.29 -16.76
N SER A 391 4.75 -0.14 -16.82
CA SER A 391 4.88 0.80 -15.71
C SER A 391 3.85 1.90 -15.89
N MET A 392 3.13 2.22 -14.83
CA MET A 392 2.21 3.35 -14.77
C MET A 392 2.81 4.43 -13.89
N ASN A 393 2.74 5.70 -14.31
CA ASN A 393 3.21 6.83 -13.51
C ASN A 393 2.46 8.13 -13.86
N THR A 394 2.64 9.17 -13.05
CA THR A 394 2.01 10.47 -13.30
C THR A 394 3.03 11.60 -13.30
N VAL A 395 2.71 12.72 -13.96
CA VAL A 395 3.59 13.89 -14.03
C VAL A 395 3.76 14.57 -12.67
N GLU A 396 2.68 14.68 -11.89
CA GLU A 396 2.71 15.37 -10.59
C GLU A 396 3.26 14.45 -9.50
N GLY A 397 4.18 14.94 -8.66
CA GLY A 397 4.91 14.11 -7.68
C GLY A 397 4.03 13.41 -6.64
N GLN A 398 3.09 14.13 -6.02
CA GLN A 398 2.22 13.57 -4.98
C GLN A 398 1.32 12.42 -5.50
N PRO A 399 0.61 12.55 -6.63
CA PRO A 399 -0.09 11.42 -7.26
C PRO A 399 0.86 10.33 -7.78
N ASN A 400 2.06 10.70 -8.26
CA ASN A 400 3.02 9.74 -8.79
C ASN A 400 3.45 8.77 -7.70
N ALA A 401 3.72 9.27 -6.50
CA ALA A 401 4.06 8.43 -5.36
C ALA A 401 2.95 7.42 -5.00
N SER A 402 1.69 7.77 -5.27
CA SER A 402 0.51 6.98 -4.94
C SER A 402 0.16 5.92 -5.99
N LEU A 403 0.39 6.23 -7.27
CA LEU A 403 -0.03 5.44 -8.43
C LEU A 403 1.12 4.71 -9.13
N SER A 404 2.37 5.17 -8.97
CA SER A 404 3.53 4.62 -9.67
C SER A 404 3.74 3.17 -9.32
N GLN A 405 3.63 2.27 -10.31
CA GLN A 405 3.80 0.84 -10.12
C GLN A 405 3.95 0.08 -11.44
N ASP A 406 4.54 -1.11 -11.38
CA ASP A 406 4.45 -2.07 -12.49
C ASP A 406 3.16 -2.90 -12.41
N LEU A 407 2.56 -3.10 -13.56
CA LEU A 407 1.47 -4.04 -13.80
C LEU A 407 2.01 -5.12 -14.75
N THR A 408 2.32 -6.28 -14.17
CA THR A 408 2.90 -7.43 -14.90
C THR A 408 1.85 -8.49 -15.22
N GLY A 409 2.09 -9.25 -16.28
CA GLY A 409 1.21 -10.32 -16.73
C GLY A 409 -0.13 -9.83 -17.25
N LEU A 410 -0.18 -8.64 -17.88
CA LEU A 410 -1.42 -8.13 -18.44
C LEU A 410 -1.78 -8.90 -19.70
N GLU A 411 -3.03 -9.35 -19.75
CA GLU A 411 -3.62 -9.94 -20.93
C GLU A 411 -4.77 -9.06 -21.43
N LEU A 412 -4.66 -8.56 -22.66
CA LEU A 412 -5.75 -7.91 -23.37
C LEU A 412 -6.38 -8.92 -24.33
N VAL A 413 -7.70 -9.03 -24.27
CA VAL A 413 -8.50 -9.90 -25.13
C VAL A 413 -9.42 -9.04 -25.97
N GLY A 414 -9.33 -9.18 -27.29
CA GLY A 414 -10.03 -8.30 -28.22
C GLY A 414 -10.49 -8.92 -29.53
N LEU A 415 -11.21 -8.11 -30.29
CA LEU A 415 -11.67 -8.38 -31.64
C LEU A 415 -10.98 -7.43 -32.63
N ALA A 416 -10.53 -7.98 -33.75
CA ALA A 416 -9.97 -7.24 -34.87
C ALA A 416 -10.88 -7.35 -36.09
N ARG A 417 -11.17 -6.21 -36.72
CA ARG A 417 -11.98 -6.11 -37.94
C ARG A 417 -11.34 -5.15 -38.91
N ILE A 418 -11.49 -5.41 -40.20
CA ILE A 418 -11.16 -4.43 -41.23
C ILE A 418 -12.47 -3.83 -41.74
N HIS A 419 -12.58 -2.51 -41.62
CA HIS A 419 -13.70 -1.74 -42.15
C HIS A 419 -13.16 -0.57 -42.96
N ASP A 420 -13.59 -0.45 -44.22
CA ASP A 420 -13.17 0.62 -45.14
C ASP A 420 -11.64 0.81 -45.24
N GLY A 421 -10.87 -0.29 -45.21
CA GLY A 421 -9.40 -0.24 -45.27
C GLY A 421 -8.73 0.25 -43.97
N THR A 422 -9.45 0.25 -42.85
CA THR A 422 -8.92 0.51 -41.51
C THR A 422 -9.07 -0.75 -40.67
N LEU A 423 -7.97 -1.23 -40.08
CA LEU A 423 -7.99 -2.24 -39.04
C LEU A 423 -8.41 -1.57 -37.73
N GLU A 424 -9.49 -2.05 -37.14
CA GLU A 424 -10.00 -1.64 -35.83
C GLU A 424 -9.88 -2.81 -34.86
N ILE A 425 -9.24 -2.57 -33.71
CA ILE A 425 -9.10 -3.52 -32.63
C ILE A 425 -9.83 -2.99 -31.40
N ASP A 426 -10.87 -3.70 -30.98
CA ASP A 426 -11.58 -3.48 -29.72
C ASP A 426 -11.10 -4.51 -28.70
N ALA A 427 -10.47 -4.09 -27.60
CA ALA A 427 -9.92 -5.02 -26.61
C ALA A 427 -10.25 -4.61 -25.16
N LEU A 428 -10.36 -5.59 -24.28
CA LEU A 428 -10.57 -5.38 -22.85
C LEU A 428 -9.46 -6.04 -22.03
N SER A 429 -9.13 -5.39 -20.91
CA SER A 429 -8.41 -6.00 -19.79
C SER A 429 -8.91 -5.37 -18.49
N MET A 430 -8.76 -6.08 -17.38
CA MET A 430 -9.13 -5.61 -16.05
C MET A 430 -7.98 -5.85 -15.10
N VAL A 431 -7.60 -4.80 -14.37
CA VAL A 431 -6.40 -4.77 -13.54
C VAL A 431 -6.72 -4.21 -12.16
N GLU A 432 -5.89 -4.54 -11.18
CA GLU A 432 -6.11 -4.18 -9.78
C GLU A 432 -4.96 -3.32 -9.23
N PRO A 433 -4.75 -2.08 -9.69
CA PRO A 433 -3.63 -1.25 -9.25
C PRO A 433 -3.67 -0.99 -7.75
N ALA A 434 -2.51 -1.09 -7.11
CA ALA A 434 -2.36 -0.75 -5.70
C ALA A 434 -2.36 0.78 -5.55
N LEU A 435 -3.22 1.30 -4.66
CA LEU A 435 -3.28 2.71 -4.29
C LEU A 435 -2.65 2.90 -2.91
N LEU A 436 -1.63 3.77 -2.83
CA LEU A 436 -0.89 4.07 -1.59
C LEU A 436 -0.29 2.85 -0.86
N GLY A 437 -0.28 1.67 -1.49
CA GLY A 437 0.06 0.40 -0.85
C GLY A 437 -0.97 -0.08 0.18
N LEU A 438 -2.18 0.50 0.21
CA LEU A 438 -3.22 0.24 1.21
C LEU A 438 -4.46 -0.45 0.65
N GLU A 439 -4.74 -0.27 -0.64
CA GLU A 439 -5.92 -0.78 -1.32
C GLU A 439 -5.55 -1.27 -2.72
N ASN A 440 -6.19 -2.34 -3.22
CA ASN A 440 -6.16 -2.71 -4.63
C ASN A 440 -7.44 -2.19 -5.29
N ALA A 441 -7.32 -1.14 -6.09
CA ALA A 441 -8.46 -0.54 -6.78
C ALA A 441 -8.87 -1.38 -7.98
N ARG A 442 -10.16 -1.39 -8.30
CA ARG A 442 -10.65 -2.01 -9.52
C ARG A 442 -10.43 -1.08 -10.71
N ALA A 443 -9.77 -1.55 -11.77
CA ALA A 443 -9.58 -0.79 -13.00
C ALA A 443 -10.02 -1.56 -14.24
N SER A 444 -10.87 -0.94 -15.05
CA SER A 444 -11.22 -1.45 -16.39
C SER A 444 -10.44 -0.69 -17.45
N LEU A 445 -9.84 -1.43 -18.39
CA LEU A 445 -9.15 -0.90 -19.55
C LEU A 445 -9.90 -1.35 -20.81
N ALA A 446 -10.47 -0.39 -21.54
CA ALA A 446 -11.13 -0.66 -22.82
C ALA A 446 -10.39 0.05 -23.93
N PHE A 447 -9.73 -0.70 -24.82
CA PHE A 447 -8.95 -0.15 -25.91
C PHE A 447 -9.73 -0.17 -27.23
N ASN A 448 -9.65 0.93 -27.97
CA ASN A 448 -10.02 0.98 -29.38
C ASN A 448 -8.83 1.56 -30.16
N ILE A 449 -8.19 0.69 -30.92
CA ILE A 449 -6.95 0.97 -31.65
C ILE A 449 -7.24 0.89 -33.14
N ARG A 450 -6.76 1.86 -33.92
CA ARG A 450 -7.00 1.93 -35.35
C ARG A 450 -5.71 2.02 -36.14
N ALA A 451 -5.67 1.35 -37.29
CA ALA A 451 -4.55 1.41 -38.22
C ALA A 451 -5.06 1.43 -39.67
N GLU A 452 -4.64 2.43 -40.45
CA GLU A 452 -4.95 2.45 -41.89
C GLU A 452 -4.15 1.37 -42.61
N THR A 453 -4.82 0.45 -43.30
CA THR A 453 -4.17 -0.72 -43.90
C THR A 453 -3.60 -0.43 -45.29
N ALA A 454 -3.75 0.80 -45.79
CA ALA A 454 -3.23 1.19 -47.10
C ALA A 454 -1.70 1.37 -47.07
N ASN A 455 -0.98 0.73 -48.00
CA ASN A 455 0.49 0.76 -48.06
C ASN A 455 1.10 2.18 -48.03
N ARG A 456 0.41 3.17 -48.61
CA ARG A 456 0.87 4.57 -48.56
C ARG A 456 0.76 5.15 -47.16
N ALA A 457 -0.33 4.89 -46.45
CA ALA A 457 -0.51 5.37 -45.08
C ALA A 457 0.58 4.83 -44.15
N GLN A 458 1.01 3.57 -44.35
CA GLN A 458 2.11 2.97 -43.61
C GLN A 458 3.49 3.48 -44.03
N GLN A 459 3.70 3.81 -45.31
CA GLN A 459 4.95 4.43 -45.77
C GLN A 459 5.10 5.89 -45.32
N ASP A 460 3.98 6.60 -45.20
CA ASP A 460 3.91 7.98 -44.74
C ASP A 460 3.81 8.08 -43.20
N ALA A 461 3.77 6.94 -42.49
CA ALA A 461 3.66 6.90 -41.04
C ALA A 461 4.89 7.56 -40.37
N PRO A 462 4.69 8.31 -39.27
CA PRO A 462 5.80 8.83 -38.48
C PRO A 462 6.71 7.69 -38.02
N GLN A 463 8.02 7.91 -38.03
CA GLN A 463 8.92 6.98 -37.34
C GLN A 463 8.77 7.12 -35.82
N PRO A 464 8.98 6.03 -35.05
CA PRO A 464 9.08 6.12 -33.61
C PRO A 464 10.12 7.19 -33.23
N LEU A 465 9.77 8.06 -32.29
CA LEU A 465 10.73 9.02 -31.74
C LEU A 465 11.64 8.26 -30.78
N ALA A 466 12.95 8.36 -31.00
CA ALA A 466 13.92 7.85 -30.03
C ALA A 466 13.83 8.66 -28.74
N ASP A 467 13.80 7.96 -27.61
CA ASP A 467 13.90 8.62 -26.32
C ASP A 467 15.35 9.02 -26.04
N LEU A 468 15.54 10.31 -25.80
CA LEU A 468 16.83 10.94 -25.52
C LEU A 468 16.79 11.72 -24.20
N ALA A 469 15.66 11.69 -23.49
CA ALA A 469 15.53 12.32 -22.19
C ALA A 469 16.24 11.44 -21.15
N ALA A 470 16.91 12.06 -20.19
CA ALA A 470 17.44 11.32 -19.05
C ALA A 470 16.36 11.26 -17.96
N PRO A 471 16.29 10.16 -17.20
CA PRO A 471 15.32 10.04 -16.12
C PRO A 471 15.53 11.14 -15.08
N ALA A 472 14.45 11.80 -14.68
CA ALA A 472 14.45 12.91 -13.76
C ALA A 472 13.77 12.56 -12.44
N LEU A 473 14.39 12.95 -11.32
CA LEU A 473 13.79 12.80 -10.00
C LEU A 473 12.63 13.80 -9.83
N VAL A 474 11.42 13.27 -9.64
CA VAL A 474 10.18 14.05 -9.45
C VAL A 474 10.00 14.39 -7.97
N SER A 475 10.10 13.38 -7.11
CA SER A 475 9.99 13.53 -5.66
C SER A 475 10.79 12.44 -4.96
N TRP A 476 11.05 12.61 -3.68
CA TRP A 476 11.71 11.60 -2.87
C TRP A 476 11.34 11.77 -1.39
N MET A 477 11.48 10.69 -0.64
CA MET A 477 11.35 10.63 0.81
C MET A 477 12.75 10.33 1.39
N PRO A 478 13.25 11.11 2.36
CA PRO A 478 12.51 12.02 3.25
C PRO A 478 12.15 13.41 2.69
N GLY A 479 12.66 13.76 1.51
CA GLY A 479 12.39 15.03 0.85
C GLY A 479 13.27 16.18 1.36
N ASN A 480 12.96 17.40 0.92
CA ASN A 480 13.75 18.60 1.25
C ASN A 480 13.16 19.45 2.40
N ASP A 481 11.93 19.16 2.82
CA ASP A 481 11.27 19.88 3.91
C ASP A 481 11.81 19.39 5.26
N ALA A 482 12.41 20.29 6.03
CA ALA A 482 12.98 19.97 7.32
C ALA A 482 11.96 19.37 8.31
N ALA A 483 10.68 19.74 8.25
CA ALA A 483 9.63 19.12 9.05
C ALA A 483 9.37 17.66 8.63
N MET A 484 9.43 17.37 7.33
CA MET A 484 9.22 16.02 6.79
C MET A 484 10.43 15.11 6.99
N ILE A 485 11.64 15.66 6.90
CA ILE A 485 12.87 14.95 7.30
C ILE A 485 12.79 14.55 8.77
N ARG A 486 12.36 15.48 9.64
CA ARG A 486 12.16 15.17 11.06
C ARG A 486 11.09 14.11 11.30
N ALA A 487 10.11 14.00 10.41
CA ALA A 487 9.02 13.05 10.52
C ALA A 487 9.42 11.59 10.18
N HIS A 488 10.55 11.43 9.50
CA HIS A 488 11.07 10.13 9.11
C HIS A 488 11.58 9.35 10.31
N ARG A 489 11.45 8.02 10.28
CA ARG A 489 11.79 7.14 11.41
C ARG A 489 12.93 6.18 11.05
N PRO A 490 13.64 5.65 12.06
CA PRO A 490 14.64 4.59 11.86
C PRO A 490 14.18 3.40 11.00
N GLY A 491 12.90 3.05 11.06
CA GLY A 491 12.33 1.93 10.29
C GLY A 491 11.77 2.30 8.92
N ASP A 492 11.75 3.57 8.54
CA ASP A 492 11.25 3.99 7.23
C ASP A 492 12.35 3.82 6.16
N PRO A 493 12.01 3.49 4.90
CA PRO A 493 12.96 3.43 3.79
C PRO A 493 13.23 4.81 3.21
N VAL A 494 14.31 4.93 2.41
CA VAL A 494 14.46 6.06 1.48
C VAL A 494 13.81 5.68 0.16
N THR A 495 12.90 6.51 -0.36
CA THR A 495 12.19 6.23 -1.62
C THR A 495 12.39 7.39 -2.59
N LEU A 496 12.70 7.09 -3.85
CA LEU A 496 12.87 8.05 -4.93
C LEU A 496 11.81 7.77 -6.00
N PHE A 497 11.19 8.81 -6.55
CA PHE A 497 10.19 8.72 -7.61
C PHE A 497 10.69 9.48 -8.84
N PHE A 498 10.77 8.77 -9.96
CA PHE A 498 11.20 9.31 -11.26
C PHE A 498 9.98 9.55 -12.17
N ASP A 499 10.18 10.31 -13.24
CA ASP A 499 9.16 10.66 -14.23
C ASP A 499 8.96 9.61 -15.32
N GLU A 500 9.79 8.57 -15.32
CA GLU A 500 9.80 7.45 -16.26
C GLU A 500 10.36 6.17 -15.62
N PRO A 501 10.07 4.98 -16.19
CA PRO A 501 10.58 3.71 -15.68
C PRO A 501 12.10 3.60 -15.88
N LEU A 502 12.75 2.98 -14.91
CA LEU A 502 14.20 2.79 -14.89
C LEU A 502 14.58 1.39 -15.37
N ASP A 503 15.78 1.27 -15.96
CA ASP A 503 16.40 -0.04 -16.13
C ASP A 503 16.79 -0.59 -14.75
N ARG A 504 16.20 -1.73 -14.38
CA ARG A 504 16.34 -2.38 -13.06
C ARG A 504 17.79 -2.76 -12.75
N ASP A 505 18.53 -3.19 -13.77
CA ASP A 505 19.91 -3.65 -13.60
C ASP A 505 20.86 -2.48 -13.31
N SER A 506 20.49 -1.28 -13.78
CA SER A 506 21.22 -0.04 -13.58
C SER A 506 21.09 0.50 -12.14
N VAL A 507 19.97 0.22 -11.45
CA VAL A 507 19.60 0.87 -10.18
C VAL A 507 20.60 0.60 -9.05
N ARG A 508 21.04 -0.65 -8.88
CA ARG A 508 21.97 -1.02 -7.78
C ARG A 508 23.33 -0.32 -7.93
N ALA A 509 23.76 -0.05 -9.16
CA ALA A 509 25.00 0.67 -9.42
C ALA A 509 24.80 2.20 -9.34
N GLY A 510 23.66 2.69 -9.84
CA GLY A 510 23.37 4.10 -10.02
C GLY A 510 22.79 4.83 -8.81
N VAL A 511 22.22 4.11 -7.84
CA VAL A 511 21.62 4.71 -6.62
C VAL A 511 22.14 4.04 -5.36
N ARG A 512 22.84 4.80 -4.52
CA ARG A 512 23.48 4.29 -3.29
C ARG A 512 23.31 5.23 -2.11
N LEU A 513 23.23 4.64 -0.91
CA LEU A 513 23.13 5.38 0.35
C LEU A 513 24.50 5.41 1.06
N PHE A 514 24.89 6.56 1.60
CA PHE A 514 26.14 6.75 2.33
C PHE A 514 25.91 7.38 3.70
N SER A 515 26.77 7.06 4.66
CA SER A 515 26.97 7.78 5.91
C SER A 515 28.40 8.30 5.96
N GLY A 516 28.55 9.62 5.78
CA GLY A 516 29.85 10.20 5.45
C GLY A 516 30.39 9.62 4.13
N ASP A 517 31.58 9.02 4.18
CA ASP A 517 32.20 8.35 3.03
C ASP A 517 31.94 6.84 2.97
N ASN A 518 31.26 6.27 3.97
CA ASN A 518 30.98 4.84 4.04
C ASN A 518 29.64 4.52 3.37
N GLU A 519 29.63 3.57 2.44
CA GLU A 519 28.39 3.07 1.84
C GLU A 519 27.58 2.29 2.88
N VAL A 520 26.28 2.57 2.95
CA VAL A 520 25.32 1.91 3.83
C VAL A 520 24.65 0.81 3.03
N THR A 521 24.89 -0.44 3.42
CA THR A 521 24.24 -1.61 2.80
C THR A 521 22.72 -1.45 2.91
N SER A 522 22.05 -1.54 1.77
CA SER A 522 20.60 -1.35 1.67
C SER A 522 20.01 -2.41 0.76
N ASP A 523 18.83 -2.91 1.12
CA ASP A 523 17.98 -3.66 0.20
C ASP A 523 17.37 -2.67 -0.79
N VAL A 524 17.41 -3.02 -2.08
CA VAL A 524 17.01 -2.13 -3.17
C VAL A 524 15.92 -2.79 -3.98
N SER A 525 14.81 -2.07 -4.21
CA SER A 525 13.72 -2.52 -5.06
C SER A 525 13.25 -1.45 -6.02
N VAL A 526 12.75 -1.88 -7.18
CA VAL A 526 12.14 -1.03 -8.20
C VAL A 526 10.68 -1.45 -8.40
N ASP A 527 9.77 -0.48 -8.32
CA ASP A 527 8.35 -0.67 -8.59
C ASP A 527 7.82 0.53 -9.39
N GLY A 528 7.49 0.31 -10.66
CA GLY A 528 7.16 1.36 -11.61
C GLY A 528 8.33 2.31 -11.81
N THR A 529 8.12 3.59 -11.48
CA THR A 529 9.15 4.64 -11.54
C THR A 529 9.77 4.93 -10.17
N SER A 530 9.50 4.08 -9.18
CA SER A 530 10.00 4.26 -7.81
C SER A 530 11.19 3.34 -7.49
N VAL A 531 12.20 3.89 -6.82
CA VAL A 531 13.33 3.16 -6.24
C VAL A 531 13.24 3.25 -4.73
N THR A 532 13.25 2.13 -4.03
CA THR A 532 13.24 2.08 -2.56
C THR A 532 14.54 1.48 -2.05
N LEU A 533 15.19 2.18 -1.12
CA LEU A 533 16.38 1.76 -0.39
C LEU A 533 15.97 1.53 1.07
N GLN A 534 16.06 0.29 1.54
CA GLN A 534 15.86 -0.06 2.95
C GLN A 534 17.21 -0.36 3.60
N PRO A 535 17.76 0.53 4.43
CA PRO A 535 19.05 0.30 5.06
C PRO A 535 19.01 -0.91 6.00
N VAL A 536 20.00 -1.78 5.92
CA VAL A 536 20.12 -2.93 6.82
C VAL A 536 20.35 -2.42 8.25
N GLY A 537 19.48 -2.83 9.18
CA GLY A 537 19.47 -2.32 10.56
C GLY A 537 18.78 -0.95 10.73
N GLY A 538 18.27 -0.36 9.64
CA GLY A 538 17.53 0.90 9.63
C GLY A 538 18.40 2.16 9.73
N LEU A 539 17.73 3.31 9.63
CA LEU A 539 18.34 4.63 9.79
C LEU A 539 18.61 4.95 11.27
N GLN A 540 19.59 5.82 11.54
CA GLN A 540 20.01 6.18 12.90
C GLN A 540 19.83 7.67 13.17
N HIS A 541 19.40 8.00 14.39
CA HIS A 541 19.30 9.38 14.87
C HIS A 541 20.66 10.06 14.92
N GLY A 542 20.72 11.33 14.50
CA GLY A 542 21.96 12.10 14.49
C GLY A 542 22.97 11.73 13.41
N THR A 543 22.72 10.68 12.63
CA THR A 543 23.57 10.28 11.52
C THR A 543 23.21 11.08 10.27
N SER A 544 24.23 11.68 9.66
CA SER A 544 24.10 12.34 8.35
C SER A 544 24.18 11.29 7.25
N TYR A 545 23.14 11.26 6.42
CA TYR A 545 23.02 10.37 5.28
C TYR A 545 23.05 11.14 3.97
N GLN A 546 23.56 10.48 2.93
CA GLN A 546 23.59 11.00 1.57
C GLN A 546 23.19 9.92 0.57
N VAL A 547 22.13 10.16 -0.17
CA VAL A 547 21.80 9.39 -1.38
C VAL A 547 22.61 9.95 -2.54
N ARG A 548 23.34 9.09 -3.25
CA ARG A 548 24.04 9.45 -4.48
C ARG A 548 23.32 8.79 -5.64
N ILE A 549 22.86 9.62 -6.57
CA ILE A 549 22.37 9.22 -7.89
C ILE A 549 23.49 9.56 -8.87
N ASP A 550 23.89 8.62 -9.71
CA ASP A 550 24.92 8.83 -10.73
C ASP A 550 24.42 8.40 -12.13
N SER A 551 25.23 8.66 -13.16
CA SER A 551 24.84 8.41 -14.56
C SER A 551 24.81 6.94 -14.95
N LEU A 552 25.17 6.02 -14.03
CA LEU A 552 24.96 4.59 -14.23
C LEU A 552 23.50 4.22 -14.03
N LEU A 553 22.68 5.05 -13.36
CA LEU A 553 21.24 4.89 -13.36
C LEU A 553 20.72 5.28 -14.74
N THR A 554 20.07 4.36 -15.45
CA THR A 554 19.52 4.60 -16.78
C THR A 554 18.03 4.36 -16.83
N ASP A 555 17.35 5.02 -17.76
CA ASP A 555 16.00 4.64 -18.19
C ASP A 555 16.02 3.35 -19.04
N LEU A 556 14.85 2.95 -19.57
CA LEU A 556 14.74 1.79 -20.47
C LEU A 556 15.40 1.99 -21.84
N ALA A 557 15.69 3.24 -22.23
CA ALA A 557 16.37 3.59 -23.48
C ALA A 557 17.90 3.70 -23.34
N GLY A 558 18.43 3.58 -22.11
CA GLY A 558 19.85 3.68 -21.79
C GLY A 558 20.34 5.11 -21.55
N ASN A 559 19.46 6.11 -21.42
CA ASN A 559 19.87 7.47 -21.07
C ASN A 559 20.21 7.57 -19.58
N GLY A 560 21.42 8.02 -19.27
CA GLY A 560 21.91 8.12 -17.89
C GLY A 560 21.33 9.32 -17.13
N ALA A 561 20.91 9.10 -15.89
CA ALA A 561 20.43 10.11 -14.97
C ALA A 561 21.47 11.21 -14.73
N GLN A 562 20.99 12.42 -14.44
CA GLN A 562 21.87 13.50 -13.99
C GLN A 562 22.38 13.20 -12.58
N PRO A 563 23.71 13.28 -12.31
CA PRO A 563 24.23 13.02 -10.98
C PRO A 563 23.68 14.00 -9.93
N GLN A 564 23.19 13.46 -8.82
CA GLN A 564 22.60 14.23 -7.72
C GLN A 564 23.04 13.66 -6.37
N GLN A 565 23.10 14.54 -5.36
CA GLN A 565 23.38 14.18 -3.97
C GLN A 565 22.27 14.73 -3.08
N LEU A 566 21.54 13.83 -2.44
CA LEU A 566 20.41 14.17 -1.58
C LEU A 566 20.82 13.89 -0.13
N ALA A 567 20.97 14.95 0.67
CA ALA A 567 21.42 14.83 2.06
C ALA A 567 20.23 14.95 3.01
N PHE A 568 20.22 14.10 4.04
CA PHE A 568 19.25 14.20 5.13
C PHE A 568 19.86 13.67 6.41
N ALA A 569 19.29 14.04 7.55
CA ALA A 569 19.65 13.49 8.85
C ALA A 569 18.40 13.41 9.71
N LEU A 570 18.23 12.28 10.39
CA LEU A 570 17.23 12.16 11.43
C LEU A 570 17.60 13.08 12.62
N PRO A 571 16.62 13.63 13.36
CA PRO A 571 16.92 14.47 14.51
C PRO A 571 17.81 13.73 15.50
N LEU A 572 18.71 14.45 16.16
CA LEU A 572 19.55 13.88 17.22
C LEU A 572 18.69 13.40 18.39
N ALA A 573 19.02 12.23 18.91
CA ALA A 573 18.47 11.70 20.14
C ALA A 573 19.45 11.98 21.29
N ALA A 574 18.91 12.32 22.47
CA ALA A 574 19.70 12.37 23.70
C ALA A 574 20.39 11.02 23.95
N ASP A 575 21.43 10.99 24.80
CA ASP A 575 22.08 9.73 25.19
C ASP A 575 20.99 8.72 25.56
N ALA A 576 20.94 7.61 24.83
CA ALA A 576 19.81 6.70 24.86
C ALA A 576 19.54 6.24 26.29
N SER A 577 18.45 6.73 26.87
CA SER A 577 17.99 6.20 28.16
C SER A 577 17.53 4.76 27.91
N ALA A 578 17.82 3.86 28.85
CA ALA A 578 17.41 2.45 28.79
C ALA A 578 15.91 2.30 29.09
N SER A 579 15.07 3.08 28.41
CA SER A 579 13.62 3.00 28.50
C SER A 579 13.11 1.77 27.74
N SER A 580 12.00 1.22 28.22
CA SER A 580 11.36 0.07 27.60
C SER A 580 10.57 0.51 26.36
N PRO A 581 10.62 -0.23 25.24
CA PRO A 581 9.73 0.03 24.11
C PRO A 581 8.28 -0.25 24.52
N LEU A 582 7.32 0.43 23.87
CA LEU A 582 5.88 0.23 24.06
C LEU A 582 5.25 -0.29 22.78
N ALA A 583 4.19 -1.10 22.91
CA ALA A 583 3.25 -1.32 21.82
C ALA A 583 2.30 -0.10 21.76
N VAL A 584 2.53 0.82 20.83
CA VAL A 584 1.74 2.06 20.72
C VAL A 584 0.43 1.85 19.95
N THR A 585 0.37 0.81 19.12
CA THR A 585 -0.90 0.27 18.60
C THR A 585 -0.83 -1.24 18.47
N THR A 586 -1.99 -1.85 18.65
CA THR A 586 -2.26 -3.27 18.45
C THR A 586 -3.47 -3.40 17.53
N TYR A 587 -3.42 -4.30 16.55
CA TYR A 587 -4.54 -4.59 15.67
C TYR A 587 -4.64 -6.09 15.47
N PRO A 588 -5.75 -6.74 15.87
CA PRO A 588 -6.90 -6.17 16.59
C PRO A 588 -6.57 -5.94 18.08
N GLY A 589 -7.41 -5.19 18.79
CA GLY A 589 -7.39 -5.06 20.27
C GLY A 589 -6.65 -3.84 20.82
N PHE A 590 -6.57 -3.74 22.15
CA PHE A 590 -6.03 -2.59 22.87
C PHE A 590 -4.69 -2.92 23.53
N PRO A 591 -3.67 -2.03 23.50
CA PRO A 591 -2.30 -2.35 23.92
C PRO A 591 -2.10 -2.27 25.44
N CYS A 592 -2.83 -3.07 26.21
CA CYS A 592 -2.64 -3.17 27.66
C CYS A 592 -2.89 -4.59 28.17
N VAL A 593 -2.22 -4.95 29.27
CA VAL A 593 -2.53 -6.18 30.01
C VAL A 593 -3.94 -6.07 30.59
N THR A 594 -4.80 -7.04 30.29
CA THR A 594 -6.20 -7.00 30.70
C THR A 594 -6.52 -7.88 31.89
N ILE A 595 -7.49 -7.45 32.69
CA ILE A 595 -8.06 -8.16 33.83
C ILE A 595 -9.58 -8.20 33.74
N GLY A 596 -10.19 -9.22 34.35
CA GLY A 596 -11.65 -9.34 34.41
C GLY A 596 -12.28 -9.65 33.06
N LEU A 597 -11.62 -10.51 32.27
CA LEU A 597 -12.09 -10.98 30.97
C LEU A 597 -13.48 -11.63 31.06
N GLY A 598 -14.26 -11.49 30.00
CA GLY A 598 -15.60 -12.04 29.82
C GLY A 598 -15.83 -12.54 28.39
N LEU A 599 -14.99 -13.46 27.91
CA LEU A 599 -14.88 -13.82 26.48
C LEU A 599 -16.17 -14.41 25.89
N LEU A 600 -17.00 -15.06 26.71
CA LEU A 600 -18.31 -15.61 26.29
C LEU A 600 -19.36 -14.52 26.06
N SER A 601 -19.11 -13.30 26.56
CA SER A 601 -19.97 -12.13 26.43
C SER A 601 -19.32 -11.04 25.57
N ASP A 602 -18.29 -11.39 24.79
CA ASP A 602 -17.54 -10.47 23.93
C ASP A 602 -16.92 -9.29 24.69
N ASP A 603 -16.43 -9.58 25.90
CA ASP A 603 -15.78 -8.64 26.81
C ASP A 603 -14.30 -9.01 26.99
N HIS A 604 -13.41 -8.10 26.59
CA HIS A 604 -11.95 -8.21 26.71
C HIS A 604 -11.41 -7.66 28.04
N GLY A 605 -12.30 -7.36 28.99
CA GLY A 605 -11.96 -6.88 30.32
C GLY A 605 -11.50 -5.44 30.29
N ARG A 606 -10.66 -5.05 31.24
CA ARG A 606 -10.11 -3.69 31.37
C ARG A 606 -8.62 -3.73 31.59
N CYS A 607 -7.93 -2.64 31.30
CA CYS A 607 -6.49 -2.55 31.55
C CYS A 607 -6.19 -2.76 33.05
N GLN A 608 -5.10 -3.45 33.36
CA GLN A 608 -4.60 -3.58 34.73
C GLN A 608 -3.94 -2.25 35.15
N GLY A 609 -4.40 -1.63 36.24
CA GLY A 609 -3.80 -0.41 36.78
C GLY A 609 -3.12 -0.61 38.14
N THR A 610 -2.59 0.48 38.70
CA THR A 610 -2.02 0.49 40.06
C THR A 610 -3.04 0.12 41.11
N LEU A 611 -2.58 -0.53 42.17
CA LEU A 611 -3.39 -0.86 43.34
C LEU A 611 -3.36 0.28 44.36
N ASP A 612 -4.50 0.52 44.99
CA ASP A 612 -4.59 1.36 46.18
C ASP A 612 -3.92 0.68 47.39
N GLY A 613 -3.80 1.41 48.50
CA GLY A 613 -3.25 0.88 49.76
C GLY A 613 -4.01 -0.30 50.36
N ASN A 614 -5.15 -0.70 49.79
CA ASN A 614 -5.99 -1.84 50.19
C ASN A 614 -5.95 -2.99 49.16
N GLY A 615 -5.15 -2.89 48.10
CA GLY A 615 -5.05 -3.90 47.05
C GLY A 615 -6.18 -3.86 46.00
N VAL A 616 -6.94 -2.76 45.93
CA VAL A 616 -7.97 -2.53 44.91
C VAL A 616 -7.36 -1.73 43.76
N PRO A 617 -7.49 -2.16 42.49
CA PRO A 617 -7.03 -1.36 41.36
C PRO A 617 -7.72 0.01 41.34
N HIS A 618 -6.96 1.10 41.22
CA HIS A 618 -7.46 2.47 41.12
C HIS A 618 -8.41 2.66 39.93
N ASN A 619 -8.25 1.82 38.91
CA ASN A 619 -9.04 1.78 37.69
C ASN A 619 -10.05 0.62 37.68
N GLY A 620 -10.42 0.10 38.86
CA GLY A 620 -11.39 -0.99 39.00
C GLY A 620 -12.82 -0.63 38.55
N SER A 621 -13.11 0.66 38.41
CA SER A 621 -14.37 1.20 37.88
C SER A 621 -14.31 1.56 36.39
N ASP A 622 -13.17 1.33 35.72
CA ASP A 622 -13.04 1.59 34.29
C ASP A 622 -14.02 0.75 33.50
N GLU A 623 -14.45 1.32 32.38
CA GLU A 623 -15.26 0.63 31.40
C GLU A 623 -14.53 -0.60 30.84
N HIS A 624 -15.32 -1.64 30.61
CA HIS A 624 -14.84 -2.85 29.96
C HIS A 624 -14.67 -2.60 28.47
N MET A 625 -13.63 -3.19 27.89
CA MET A 625 -13.30 -3.10 26.49
C MET A 625 -13.98 -4.25 25.73
N PRO A 626 -14.60 -3.99 24.57
CA PRO A 626 -15.18 -5.03 23.74
C PRO A 626 -14.10 -5.95 23.15
N LEU A 627 -14.46 -7.23 22.99
CA LEU A 627 -13.69 -8.19 22.22
C LEU A 627 -13.73 -7.82 20.73
N GLN A 628 -12.60 -7.34 20.21
CA GLN A 628 -12.50 -6.90 18.82
C GLN A 628 -12.59 -8.07 17.83
N THR A 629 -13.08 -7.76 16.63
CA THR A 629 -13.05 -8.69 15.49
C THR A 629 -11.94 -8.34 14.52
N LEU A 630 -11.39 -9.35 13.84
CA LEU A 630 -10.40 -9.20 12.77
C LEU A 630 -10.96 -9.77 11.46
N PRO A 631 -11.10 -8.96 10.40
CA PRO A 631 -11.57 -9.45 9.11
C PRO A 631 -10.68 -10.53 8.53
N ALA A 632 -11.30 -11.54 7.89
CA ALA A 632 -10.63 -12.72 7.35
C ALA A 632 -9.43 -12.41 6.43
N ASN A 633 -9.46 -11.27 5.74
CA ASN A 633 -8.44 -10.80 4.80
C ASN A 633 -7.38 -9.84 5.41
N ARG A 634 -7.24 -9.78 6.74
CA ARG A 634 -6.34 -8.84 7.44
C ARG A 634 -5.26 -9.52 8.27
N PRO A 635 -4.04 -8.95 8.37
CA PRO A 635 -3.02 -9.41 9.32
C PRO A 635 -3.27 -8.93 10.75
N VAL A 636 -2.60 -9.57 11.70
CA VAL A 636 -2.32 -8.95 13.01
C VAL A 636 -1.18 -7.95 12.82
N VAL A 637 -1.31 -6.74 13.39
CA VAL A 637 -0.31 -5.67 13.28
C VAL A 637 -0.01 -5.07 14.65
N VAL A 638 1.27 -4.92 14.97
CA VAL A 638 1.73 -4.22 16.20
C VAL A 638 2.75 -3.17 15.80
N THR A 639 2.55 -1.93 16.25
CA THR A 639 3.51 -0.82 16.07
C THR A 639 4.20 -0.53 17.39
N PHE A 640 5.52 -0.41 17.37
CA PHE A 640 6.34 -0.13 18.53
C PHE A 640 6.78 1.34 18.60
N SER A 641 6.98 1.85 19.82
CA SER A 641 7.47 3.21 20.05
C SER A 641 8.94 3.40 19.66
N GLN A 642 9.74 2.34 19.76
CA GLN A 642 11.19 2.35 19.57
C GLN A 642 11.63 1.28 18.57
N SER A 643 12.87 1.40 18.09
CA SER A 643 13.49 0.36 17.26
C SER A 643 13.67 -0.94 18.05
N MET A 644 13.26 -2.04 17.44
CA MET A 644 13.25 -3.38 18.02
C MET A 644 14.47 -4.17 17.57
N ASP A 645 14.95 -5.08 18.42
CA ASP A 645 15.83 -6.16 17.99
C ASP A 645 14.97 -7.20 17.26
N LEU A 646 15.06 -7.23 15.92
CA LEU A 646 14.25 -8.12 15.10
C LEU A 646 14.51 -9.60 15.41
N ALA A 647 15.71 -9.97 15.88
CA ALA A 647 16.03 -11.34 16.26
C ALA A 647 15.33 -11.78 17.56
N SER A 648 14.88 -10.81 18.38
CA SER A 648 14.10 -11.09 19.60
C SER A 648 12.63 -11.44 19.32
N ILE A 649 12.14 -11.19 18.10
CA ILE A 649 10.73 -11.39 17.71
C ILE A 649 10.61 -12.66 16.88
N ARG A 650 10.19 -13.77 17.51
CA ARG A 650 10.18 -15.10 16.88
C ARG A 650 8.80 -15.76 17.03
N LEU A 651 8.25 -16.18 15.90
CA LEU A 651 6.93 -16.80 15.82
C LEU A 651 6.93 -18.14 16.57
N GLY A 652 5.93 -18.36 17.42
CA GLY A 652 5.79 -19.57 18.24
C GLY A 652 6.58 -19.53 19.55
N GLU A 653 7.50 -18.57 19.71
CA GLU A 653 8.29 -18.36 20.92
C GLU A 653 7.88 -17.05 21.62
N SER A 654 8.56 -15.95 21.31
CA SER A 654 8.35 -14.63 21.92
C SER A 654 7.17 -13.87 21.32
N PHE A 655 6.74 -14.23 20.10
CA PHE A 655 5.46 -13.82 19.53
C PHE A 655 4.64 -15.06 19.18
N ARG A 656 3.49 -15.23 19.83
CA ARG A 656 2.63 -16.41 19.65
C ARG A 656 1.28 -16.00 19.09
N VAL A 657 0.76 -16.76 18.13
CA VAL A 657 -0.60 -16.61 17.60
C VAL A 657 -1.28 -17.95 17.68
N GLU A 658 -2.45 -18.01 18.30
CA GLU A 658 -3.12 -19.25 18.62
C GLU A 658 -4.64 -19.16 18.37
N ARG A 659 -5.22 -20.26 17.87
CA ARG A 659 -6.67 -20.46 17.80
C ARG A 659 -7.14 -21.03 19.12
N VAL A 660 -8.13 -20.40 19.74
CA VAL A 660 -8.72 -20.86 20.99
C VAL A 660 -9.73 -21.97 20.68
N THR A 661 -9.45 -23.17 21.16
CA THR A 661 -10.26 -24.38 20.91
C THR A 661 -11.29 -24.64 22.01
N ASP A 662 -11.01 -24.17 23.23
CA ASP A 662 -11.95 -24.17 24.36
C ASP A 662 -11.71 -22.94 25.23
N LEU A 663 -12.77 -22.15 25.45
CA LEU A 663 -12.75 -20.95 26.30
C LEU A 663 -12.79 -21.28 27.80
N GLY A 664 -13.08 -22.52 28.19
CA GLY A 664 -13.24 -22.90 29.58
C GLY A 664 -14.34 -22.08 30.27
N SER A 665 -14.03 -21.45 31.41
CA SER A 665 -14.98 -20.53 32.07
C SER A 665 -15.20 -19.24 31.27
N GLY A 666 -14.27 -18.88 30.37
CA GLY A 666 -14.27 -17.62 29.61
C GLY A 666 -14.14 -16.34 30.46
N ASN A 667 -14.21 -16.48 31.79
CA ASN A 667 -14.39 -15.38 32.72
C ASN A 667 -13.34 -15.43 33.84
N GLY A 668 -12.74 -14.28 34.17
CA GLY A 668 -11.85 -14.16 35.33
C GLY A 668 -10.67 -13.21 35.14
N GLN A 669 -9.84 -13.13 36.18
CA GLN A 669 -8.56 -12.38 36.14
C GLN A 669 -7.50 -13.15 35.34
N ASP A 670 -7.45 -14.48 35.52
CA ASP A 670 -6.53 -15.38 34.81
C ASP A 670 -7.36 -16.41 34.02
N VAL A 671 -7.81 -16.05 32.82
CA VAL A 671 -8.56 -16.99 31.97
C VAL A 671 -7.59 -18.01 31.37
N THR A 672 -7.76 -19.27 31.75
CA THR A 672 -7.06 -20.39 31.12
C THR A 672 -7.92 -20.91 29.97
N VAL A 673 -7.38 -20.85 28.75
CA VAL A 673 -8.00 -21.39 27.54
C VAL A 673 -7.17 -22.54 26.97
N ALA A 674 -7.83 -23.50 26.31
CA ALA A 674 -7.13 -24.42 25.43
C ALA A 674 -6.94 -23.73 24.08
N ALA A 675 -5.72 -23.76 23.55
CA ALA A 675 -5.38 -23.13 22.29
C ALA A 675 -4.35 -23.95 21.52
N GLU A 676 -4.30 -23.74 20.20
CA GLU A 676 -3.34 -24.37 19.31
C GLU A 676 -2.68 -23.30 18.41
N PRO A 677 -1.41 -23.48 18.02
CA PRO A 677 -0.72 -22.50 17.17
C PRO A 677 -1.42 -22.28 15.83
N VAL A 678 -1.46 -21.03 15.38
CA VAL A 678 -1.87 -20.66 14.01
C VAL A 678 -0.60 -20.56 13.17
N THR A 679 -0.55 -21.30 12.08
CA THR A 679 0.57 -21.20 11.13
C THR A 679 0.42 -19.92 10.29
N GLY A 680 1.54 -19.34 9.92
CA GLY A 680 1.58 -18.10 9.16
C GLY A 680 2.99 -17.54 9.04
N ARG A 681 3.09 -16.36 8.44
CA ARG A 681 4.35 -15.67 8.18
C ARG A 681 4.43 -14.38 8.97
N LEU A 682 5.63 -14.14 9.49
CA LEU A 682 5.99 -12.89 10.16
C LEU A 682 6.73 -11.96 9.19
N MET A 683 6.28 -10.72 9.10
CA MET A 683 6.95 -9.64 8.38
C MET A 683 7.33 -8.55 9.36
N LEU A 684 8.62 -8.22 9.39
CA LEU A 684 9.20 -7.31 10.38
C LEU A 684 9.82 -6.09 9.71
N ASN A 685 9.70 -4.96 10.39
CA ASN A 685 10.59 -3.80 10.24
C ASN A 685 11.00 -3.32 11.63
N ASN A 686 11.92 -2.36 11.72
CA ASN A 686 12.47 -1.92 13.00
C ASN A 686 11.43 -1.47 14.04
N GLN A 687 10.22 -1.04 13.67
CA GLN A 687 9.21 -0.54 14.61
C GLN A 687 7.83 -1.15 14.39
N ARG A 688 7.75 -2.28 13.69
CA ARG A 688 6.46 -2.90 13.35
C ARG A 688 6.61 -4.38 13.10
N LEU A 689 5.61 -5.10 13.59
CA LEU A 689 5.37 -6.50 13.32
C LEU A 689 4.06 -6.65 12.56
N ARG A 690 4.05 -7.52 11.55
CA ARG A 690 2.84 -8.01 10.88
C ARG A 690 2.86 -9.53 10.82
N PHE A 691 1.75 -10.15 11.22
CA PHE A 691 1.56 -11.58 11.08
C PHE A 691 0.42 -11.86 10.11
N TYR A 692 0.74 -12.60 9.04
CA TYR A 692 -0.21 -13.08 8.05
C TYR A 692 -0.48 -14.55 8.30
N PRO A 693 -1.72 -14.95 8.60
CA PRO A 693 -2.03 -16.35 8.77
C PRO A 693 -1.97 -17.08 7.43
N ASP A 694 -1.65 -18.38 7.45
CA ASP A 694 -1.68 -19.19 6.21
C ASP A 694 -3.10 -19.41 5.70
N GLN A 695 -4.09 -19.34 6.59
CA GLN A 695 -5.53 -19.49 6.31
C GLN A 695 -6.27 -18.26 6.81
N PRO A 696 -7.32 -17.79 6.10
CA PRO A 696 -8.18 -16.71 6.58
C PRO A 696 -8.75 -17.00 7.97
N TRP A 697 -8.94 -15.96 8.76
CA TRP A 697 -9.57 -16.10 10.08
C TRP A 697 -10.98 -16.67 9.96
N GLN A 698 -11.26 -17.74 10.70
CA GLN A 698 -12.57 -18.37 10.67
C GLN A 698 -13.60 -17.47 11.36
N VAL A 699 -14.68 -17.14 10.65
CA VAL A 699 -15.75 -16.27 11.17
C VAL A 699 -16.34 -16.85 12.46
N GLY A 700 -16.36 -16.03 13.52
CA GLY A 700 -16.87 -16.37 14.84
C GLY A 700 -15.94 -17.22 15.70
N ALA A 701 -14.83 -17.73 15.17
CA ALA A 701 -13.82 -18.45 15.95
C ALA A 701 -12.99 -17.47 16.79
N TYR A 702 -12.56 -17.93 17.96
CA TYR A 702 -11.76 -17.16 18.90
C TYR A 702 -10.27 -17.40 18.67
N TYR A 703 -9.49 -16.34 18.77
CA TYR A 703 -8.05 -16.34 18.60
C TYR A 703 -7.41 -15.49 19.69
N ARG A 704 -6.12 -15.69 19.90
CA ARG A 704 -5.28 -14.79 20.69
C ARG A 704 -3.91 -14.63 20.07
N TYR A 705 -3.26 -13.52 20.38
CA TYR A 705 -1.82 -13.39 20.19
C TYR A 705 -1.17 -12.85 21.45
N THR A 706 0.07 -13.28 21.68
CA THR A 706 0.86 -12.91 22.87
C THR A 706 2.20 -12.32 22.46
N LEU A 707 2.52 -11.16 23.02
CA LEU A 707 3.85 -10.55 22.97
C LEU A 707 4.55 -10.84 24.30
N ALA A 708 5.62 -11.63 24.25
CA ALA A 708 6.36 -12.01 25.43
C ALA A 708 7.17 -10.84 25.99
N SER A 709 7.12 -10.66 27.31
CA SER A 709 7.90 -9.65 27.99
C SER A 709 8.47 -10.16 29.32
N GLN A 710 9.38 -9.39 29.89
CA GLN A 710 10.03 -9.68 31.16
C GLN A 710 10.31 -8.40 31.94
N ALA A 711 9.64 -8.23 33.07
CA ALA A 711 9.93 -7.19 34.05
C ALA A 711 11.30 -7.44 34.72
N SER A 712 12.38 -6.91 34.15
CA SER A 712 13.76 -7.11 34.60
C SER A 712 14.67 -5.98 34.17
N ALA A 713 15.64 -5.62 35.03
CA ALA A 713 16.72 -4.70 34.66
C ALA A 713 17.72 -5.29 33.65
N SER A 714 17.69 -6.60 33.45
CA SER A 714 18.50 -7.33 32.48
C SER A 714 17.64 -8.48 31.92
N PRO A 715 16.73 -8.17 30.98
CA PRO A 715 15.85 -9.18 30.40
C PRO A 715 16.62 -10.14 29.50
N ASP A 716 16.11 -11.36 29.35
CA ASP A 716 16.61 -12.33 28.39
C ASP A 716 15.88 -12.12 27.05
N CYS A 717 16.53 -11.46 26.08
CA CYS A 717 15.96 -11.23 24.74
C CYS A 717 15.85 -12.51 23.90
N GLY A 718 16.36 -13.64 24.41
CA GLY A 718 16.05 -14.98 23.93
C GLY A 718 14.67 -15.47 24.38
N GLN A 719 14.01 -14.82 25.35
CA GLN A 719 12.68 -15.20 25.86
C GLN A 719 11.65 -14.06 25.81
N ALA A 720 12.10 -12.81 25.70
CA ALA A 720 11.26 -11.62 25.61
C ALA A 720 11.50 -10.84 24.30
N ILE A 721 10.49 -10.07 23.88
CA ILE A 721 10.64 -9.09 22.80
C ILE A 721 11.39 -7.88 23.35
N CYS A 722 12.48 -7.49 22.69
CA CYS A 722 13.38 -6.44 23.13
C CYS A 722 13.57 -5.31 22.10
N SER A 723 13.86 -4.10 22.61
CA SER A 723 14.40 -3.02 21.79
C SER A 723 15.81 -3.34 21.29
N SER A 724 16.30 -2.59 20.30
CA SER A 724 17.70 -2.67 19.85
C SER A 724 18.72 -2.28 20.94
N LEU A 725 18.24 -1.69 22.05
CA LEU A 725 19.01 -1.36 23.26
C LEU A 725 18.89 -2.44 24.35
N GLY A 726 18.26 -3.57 24.06
CA GLY A 726 18.13 -4.72 24.97
C GLY A 726 17.17 -4.50 26.14
N GLN A 727 16.20 -3.59 26.02
CA GLN A 727 15.12 -3.45 27.01
C GLN A 727 13.89 -4.23 26.57
N ALA A 728 13.26 -4.96 27.50
CA ALA A 728 12.04 -5.73 27.22
C ALA A 728 10.82 -4.80 27.05
N LEU A 729 9.85 -5.26 26.26
CA LEU A 729 8.60 -4.54 25.98
C LEU A 729 7.84 -4.15 27.26
N GLU A 730 7.55 -2.88 27.48
CA GLU A 730 6.62 -2.46 28.52
C GLU A 730 5.18 -2.72 28.04
N THR A 731 4.45 -3.54 28.80
CA THR A 731 3.11 -4.03 28.47
C THR A 731 2.05 -3.55 29.44
N ASN A 732 2.45 -2.99 30.57
CA ASN A 732 1.59 -2.50 31.63
C ASN A 732 1.94 -1.05 32.00
N ALA A 733 1.73 -0.15 31.03
CA ALA A 733 2.02 1.28 31.15
C ALA A 733 1.33 1.95 32.37
N LEU A 734 0.18 1.43 32.81
CA LEU A 734 -0.56 1.98 33.95
C LEU A 734 0.09 1.68 35.30
N MET A 735 1.05 0.76 35.37
CA MET A 735 1.86 0.51 36.57
C MET A 735 3.08 1.45 36.67
N GLY A 736 3.36 2.23 35.63
CA GLY A 736 4.49 3.16 35.53
C GLY A 736 5.36 2.86 34.31
N LEU A 737 5.77 3.91 33.60
CA LEU A 737 6.62 3.85 32.41
C LEU A 737 8.11 3.91 32.77
N SER A 738 8.43 4.20 34.04
CA SER A 738 9.77 4.05 34.61
C SER A 738 10.20 2.58 34.78
N GLN A 739 9.31 1.62 34.55
CA GLN A 739 9.56 0.19 34.67
C GLN A 739 10.37 -0.37 33.48
N ARG A 740 11.03 -1.51 33.73
CA ARG A 740 11.86 -2.21 32.73
C ARG A 740 11.16 -3.49 32.29
N GLY A 741 10.28 -3.36 31.31
CA GLY A 741 9.41 -4.43 30.80
C GLY A 741 8.24 -4.77 31.74
N GLY A 742 7.27 -5.51 31.21
CA GLY A 742 6.08 -5.96 31.92
C GLY A 742 5.86 -7.48 31.84
N PRO A 743 4.67 -7.97 32.22
CA PRO A 743 4.25 -9.35 31.93
C PRO A 743 3.91 -9.54 30.44
N ASP A 744 3.61 -10.78 30.03
CA ASP A 744 3.15 -11.06 28.66
C ASP A 744 1.87 -10.26 28.31
N LEU A 745 1.87 -9.57 27.17
CA LEU A 745 0.68 -8.90 26.63
C LEU A 745 -0.09 -9.89 25.77
N THR A 746 -1.26 -10.35 26.25
CA THR A 746 -2.13 -11.27 25.50
C THR A 746 -3.41 -10.58 25.09
N ILE A 747 -3.71 -10.59 23.78
CA ILE A 747 -4.89 -9.97 23.21
C ILE A 747 -5.75 -11.07 22.57
N TYR A 748 -7.04 -11.09 22.93
CA TYR A 748 -8.03 -12.00 22.36
C TYR A 748 -8.84 -11.26 21.29
N PHE A 749 -9.29 -11.99 20.27
CA PHE A 749 -10.14 -11.45 19.21
C PHE A 749 -10.97 -12.55 18.55
N LYS A 750 -11.95 -12.16 17.75
CA LYS A 750 -12.76 -13.06 16.91
C LYS A 750 -12.46 -12.87 15.42
N GLY A 751 -12.47 -13.94 14.64
CA GLY A 751 -12.49 -13.82 13.19
C GLY A 751 -13.83 -13.23 12.70
N SER A 752 -13.80 -12.33 11.72
CA SER A 752 -14.99 -11.81 11.03
C SER A 752 -14.85 -11.98 9.51
N ALA A 753 -15.94 -11.72 8.78
CA ALA A 753 -15.92 -11.79 7.32
C ALA A 753 -14.90 -10.79 6.73
N ALA A 754 -14.42 -11.08 5.52
CA ALA A 754 -13.57 -10.15 4.78
C ALA A 754 -14.28 -8.80 4.59
N THR A 755 -13.50 -7.73 4.53
CA THR A 755 -13.99 -6.35 4.34
C THR A 755 -13.22 -5.67 3.20
N ASP A 756 -13.91 -4.75 2.52
CA ASP A 756 -13.36 -3.93 1.42
C ASP A 756 -12.96 -2.52 1.90
N THR A 757 -13.09 -2.23 3.20
CA THR A 757 -12.62 -0.98 3.82
C THR A 757 -11.09 -0.84 3.70
N VAL A 758 -10.53 0.32 4.05
CA VAL A 758 -9.08 0.53 3.99
C VAL A 758 -8.50 0.77 5.38
N PHE A 759 -7.65 -0.15 5.83
CA PHE A 759 -6.91 -0.02 7.07
C PHE A 759 -5.74 0.94 6.88
N LEU A 760 -5.78 2.09 7.55
CA LEU A 760 -4.77 3.14 7.50
C LEU A 760 -4.12 3.27 8.89
N PRO A 761 -2.94 2.68 9.11
CA PRO A 761 -2.18 2.98 10.31
C PRO A 761 -1.59 4.38 10.18
N LEU A 762 -1.52 5.09 11.29
CA LEU A 762 -1.03 6.46 11.41
C LEU A 762 -0.04 6.52 12.57
N ARG A 763 1.02 7.30 12.40
CA ARG A 763 2.14 7.39 13.33
C ARG A 763 2.32 8.85 13.77
N ASN A 764 2.58 9.10 15.04
CA ASN A 764 2.83 10.47 15.50
C ASN A 764 4.10 11.07 14.87
N LEU A 765 4.17 12.40 14.72
CA LEU A 765 5.41 13.08 14.32
C LEU A 765 6.41 13.11 15.49
N PRO A 766 7.66 12.59 15.34
CA PRO A 766 8.68 12.68 16.37
C PRO A 766 9.21 14.12 16.45
N VAL A 767 8.70 14.87 17.43
CA VAL A 767 9.04 16.29 17.60
C VAL A 767 10.20 16.52 18.55
N ARG A 768 10.03 16.07 19.79
CA ARG A 768 10.84 16.44 20.96
C ARG A 768 10.96 15.33 21.98
N ASP A 769 10.25 14.22 21.77
CA ASP A 769 10.58 12.89 22.30
C ASP A 769 10.81 11.99 21.08
N VAL A 770 11.93 12.22 20.39
CA VAL A 770 12.24 11.68 19.08
C VAL A 770 12.48 10.17 19.12
N ASN A 771 13.05 9.68 20.23
CA ASN A 771 13.32 8.26 20.47
C ASN A 771 12.27 7.61 21.38
N ALA A 772 11.16 8.28 21.69
CA ALA A 772 10.06 7.73 22.48
C ALA A 772 10.49 7.16 23.83
N ASP A 773 11.40 7.87 24.51
CA ASP A 773 11.91 7.49 25.84
C ASP A 773 11.31 8.34 26.97
N SER A 774 10.29 9.14 26.64
CA SER A 774 9.59 10.07 27.54
C SER A 774 10.46 11.21 28.06
N VAL A 775 11.64 11.42 27.46
CA VAL A 775 12.55 12.54 27.78
C VAL A 775 12.53 13.54 26.63
N ILE A 776 12.59 14.83 26.96
CA ILE A 776 12.67 15.89 25.96
C ILE A 776 14.12 15.99 25.43
N GLN A 777 14.34 15.89 24.12
CA GLN A 777 15.67 16.12 23.54
C GLN A 777 15.98 17.63 23.48
N CYS A 778 17.16 18.02 23.98
CA CYS A 778 17.54 19.42 24.15
C CYS A 778 18.38 19.93 22.96
N ALA A 779 18.49 21.25 22.78
CA ALA A 779 19.31 21.82 21.70
C ALA A 779 20.80 21.48 21.87
N ILE A 780 21.50 21.26 20.76
CA ILE A 780 22.96 21.16 20.76
C ILE A 780 23.55 22.54 21.04
N VAL A 781 24.39 22.62 22.06
CA VAL A 781 25.32 23.71 22.25
C VAL A 781 26.64 23.29 21.60
N GLU A 782 27.09 24.08 20.63
CA GLU A 782 28.42 23.95 20.07
C GLU A 782 29.42 24.64 21.02
N GLU A 783 30.14 23.85 21.81
CA GLU A 783 31.33 24.34 22.50
C GLU A 783 32.37 24.65 21.43
N THR A 784 32.63 25.94 21.24
CA THR A 784 33.69 26.43 20.37
C THR A 784 34.94 26.73 21.20
N ASN A 785 36.12 26.48 20.62
CA ASN A 785 37.37 26.95 21.21
C ASN A 785 37.53 28.47 20.99
N GLY A 786 38.62 29.04 21.52
CA GLY A 786 38.90 30.48 21.43
C GLY A 786 39.03 31.04 20.00
N ASP A 787 39.14 30.19 18.98
CA ASP A 787 39.22 30.57 17.57
C ASP A 787 37.86 30.41 16.84
N GLY A 788 36.78 30.08 17.57
CA GLY A 788 35.45 29.89 17.01
C GLY A 788 35.23 28.54 16.33
N VAL A 789 36.14 27.58 16.53
CA VAL A 789 36.02 26.21 15.96
C VAL A 789 35.26 25.33 16.93
N VAL A 790 34.21 24.67 16.45
CA VAL A 790 33.40 23.72 17.23
C VAL A 790 34.28 22.54 17.65
N VAL A 791 34.50 22.39 18.95
CA VAL A 791 35.32 21.31 19.54
C VAL A 791 34.49 20.26 20.24
N ARG A 792 33.25 20.56 20.61
CA ARG A 792 32.32 19.61 21.20
C ARG A 792 30.88 20.05 20.99
N GLN A 793 30.00 19.09 20.73
CA GLN A 793 28.56 19.29 20.73
C GLN A 793 28.02 18.67 22.03
N SER A 794 27.34 19.46 22.86
CA SER A 794 26.77 19.02 24.14
C SER A 794 25.32 19.51 24.29
N TYR A 795 24.48 18.75 25.01
CA TYR A 795 23.11 19.17 25.27
C TYR A 795 23.06 20.34 26.27
N ALA A 796 22.22 21.34 26.00
CA ALA A 796 22.00 22.46 26.94
C ALA A 796 21.53 21.95 28.31
N SER A 797 22.13 22.46 29.40
CA SER A 797 21.92 21.98 30.78
C SER A 797 20.55 22.30 31.38
N ASP A 798 19.81 23.26 30.82
CA ASP A 798 18.46 23.61 31.22
C ASP A 798 17.52 23.45 30.01
N CYS A 799 16.70 22.41 29.99
CA CYS A 799 15.76 22.12 28.90
C CYS A 799 14.50 23.00 29.04
N VAL A 800 14.69 24.30 28.83
CA VAL A 800 13.66 25.33 28.90
C VAL A 800 13.30 25.78 27.49
N GLU A 801 12.14 25.30 27.03
CA GLU A 801 11.38 25.75 25.86
C GLU A 801 12.03 25.58 24.46
N PRO A 802 11.24 25.48 23.38
CA PRO A 802 11.76 25.72 22.03
C PRO A 802 12.34 27.13 21.94
N SER A 803 13.59 27.25 21.47
CA SER A 803 14.26 28.56 21.29
C SER A 803 13.49 29.53 20.39
N ASN A 804 12.51 29.03 19.62
CA ASN A 804 11.79 29.73 18.57
C ASN A 804 10.27 29.51 18.71
N MET A 805 9.67 29.86 19.85
CA MET A 805 8.22 29.71 20.03
C MET A 805 7.46 30.69 19.13
N ALA A 806 6.53 30.17 18.33
CA ALA A 806 5.67 30.98 17.48
C ALA A 806 4.43 31.41 18.26
N PHE A 807 3.96 32.63 18.00
CA PHE A 807 2.76 33.18 18.62
C PHE A 807 1.74 33.48 17.52
N ASP A 808 0.46 33.34 17.85
CA ASP A 808 -0.63 33.78 16.98
C ASP A 808 -0.74 35.31 16.93
N ALA A 809 -1.69 35.81 16.13
CA ALA A 809 -1.92 37.25 16.01
C ALA A 809 -2.40 37.92 17.31
N GLY A 810 -2.90 37.14 18.28
CA GLY A 810 -3.31 37.58 19.60
C GLY A 810 -2.18 37.58 20.64
N GLY A 811 -0.99 37.07 20.28
CA GLY A 811 0.14 36.94 21.20
C GLY A 811 0.09 35.68 22.07
N GLU A 812 -0.79 34.72 21.75
CA GLU A 812 -0.83 33.41 22.39
C GLU A 812 0.15 32.45 21.72
N PRO A 813 0.91 31.64 22.47
CA PRO A 813 1.85 30.72 21.86
C PRO A 813 1.12 29.58 21.15
N LEU A 814 1.57 29.31 19.93
CA LEU A 814 1.12 28.20 19.12
C LEU A 814 1.64 26.87 19.69
N THR A 815 0.75 25.88 19.73
CA THR A 815 1.09 24.54 20.20
C THR A 815 1.99 23.83 19.18
N PRO A 816 3.19 23.36 19.60
CA PRO A 816 4.04 22.54 18.74
C PRO A 816 3.34 21.26 18.29
N PRO A 817 3.76 20.63 17.17
CA PRO A 817 3.20 19.35 16.76
C PRO A 817 3.37 18.32 17.89
N GLN A 818 2.42 17.38 18.04
CA GLN A 818 2.46 16.32 19.06
C GLN A 818 2.73 16.83 20.47
N ALA A 819 2.07 17.92 20.85
CA ALA A 819 2.27 18.57 22.13
C ALA A 819 0.97 19.05 22.75
N THR A 820 0.98 19.16 24.08
CA THR A 820 -0.12 19.69 24.89
C THR A 820 0.40 20.78 25.81
N ARG A 821 -0.18 21.97 25.70
CA ARG A 821 -0.03 23.13 26.58
C ARG A 821 -0.91 22.89 27.79
N VAL A 822 -0.31 22.89 28.97
CA VAL A 822 -1.03 22.79 30.25
C VAL A 822 -0.76 24.05 31.05
N ILE A 823 -1.82 24.73 31.47
CA ILE A 823 -1.74 25.98 32.23
C ILE A 823 -2.44 25.84 33.58
N SER A 824 -2.11 26.70 34.54
CA SER A 824 -2.89 26.86 35.77
C SER A 824 -3.85 28.02 35.58
N GLN A 825 -5.17 27.80 35.70
CA GLN A 825 -6.16 28.87 35.64
C GLN A 825 -5.95 29.88 36.77
N ASP A 826 -5.66 29.37 37.97
CA ASP A 826 -5.29 30.16 39.14
C ASP A 826 -3.85 29.87 39.57
N ARG A 827 -2.99 30.89 39.48
CA ARG A 827 -1.56 30.80 39.85
C ARG A 827 -1.30 30.93 41.36
N SER A 828 -2.36 31.06 42.17
CA SER A 828 -2.28 31.20 43.63
C SER A 828 -1.92 29.87 44.33
N HIS A 829 -2.41 28.74 43.81
CA HIS A 829 -2.24 27.42 44.43
C HIS A 829 -1.33 26.47 43.64
N ALA A 830 -1.21 26.66 42.31
CA ALA A 830 -0.31 25.88 41.47
C ALA A 830 0.28 26.71 40.33
N ARG A 831 1.49 26.35 39.89
CA ARG A 831 2.17 26.96 38.75
C ARG A 831 2.86 25.88 37.93
N VAL A 832 2.57 25.86 36.64
CA VAL A 832 3.20 24.95 35.68
C VAL A 832 4.54 25.52 35.22
N GLY A 833 5.60 24.70 35.19
CA GLY A 833 6.83 25.01 34.48
C GLY A 833 7.89 25.87 35.19
N CYS A 834 7.69 26.23 36.46
CA CYS A 834 8.62 27.07 37.21
C CYS A 834 9.78 26.27 37.83
N ASN A 835 11.04 26.59 37.51
CA ASN A 835 12.21 26.13 38.27
C ASN A 835 12.37 26.95 39.57
N ARG A 836 12.69 26.27 40.68
CA ARG A 836 13.07 26.94 41.93
C ARG A 836 14.58 27.10 42.02
N ASP A 837 15.03 28.30 42.34
CA ASP A 837 16.36 28.50 42.91
C ASP A 837 16.27 29.23 44.26
N ARG A 838 16.71 28.56 45.33
CA ARG A 838 16.99 29.19 46.63
C ARG A 838 18.36 28.73 47.11
N LYS A 839 19.25 29.66 47.44
CA LYS A 839 20.59 29.33 47.94
C LYS A 839 20.56 28.57 49.27
N ASN A 840 19.52 28.79 50.10
CA ASN A 840 19.19 27.98 51.28
C ASN A 840 17.83 28.40 51.88
N ILE A 841 17.43 27.77 52.99
CA ILE A 841 16.17 28.01 53.71
C ILE A 841 16.01 29.41 54.33
N PHE A 842 17.06 30.24 54.33
CA PHE A 842 17.06 31.59 54.92
C PHE A 842 17.17 32.71 53.88
N SER A 843 17.34 32.39 52.59
CA SER A 843 17.29 33.40 51.52
C SER A 843 15.86 33.72 51.12
N SER A 844 15.56 34.99 50.89
CA SER A 844 14.32 35.44 50.23
C SER A 844 14.20 34.73 48.88
N TRP A 845 12.98 34.28 48.57
CA TRP A 845 12.66 33.64 47.30
C TRP A 845 13.03 34.56 46.13
N LEU A 846 13.85 34.07 45.19
CA LEU A 846 13.95 34.70 43.88
C LEU A 846 12.62 34.46 43.18
N LEU A 847 11.92 35.53 42.80
CA LEU A 847 10.94 35.48 41.73
C LEU A 847 11.74 35.17 40.45
N THR A 848 12.03 33.90 40.19
CA THR A 848 12.48 33.49 38.87
C THR A 848 11.33 33.76 37.91
N GLU A 849 11.61 34.40 36.78
CA GLU A 849 10.71 34.43 35.64
C GLU A 849 10.36 32.97 35.31
N CYS A 850 9.10 32.58 35.52
CA CYS A 850 8.65 31.28 35.05
C CYS A 850 8.62 31.37 33.53
N PRO A 851 9.30 30.48 32.80
CA PRO A 851 9.02 30.28 31.39
C PRO A 851 7.53 29.91 31.33
N GLU A 852 6.69 30.83 30.87
CA GLU A 852 5.24 30.71 31.04
C GLU A 852 4.66 29.57 30.19
N LEU A 853 5.47 28.90 29.36
CA LEU A 853 5.03 28.16 28.18
C LEU A 853 5.70 26.77 28.09
N LYS A 854 5.37 25.89 29.05
CA LYS A 854 5.78 24.47 29.01
C LYS A 854 4.76 23.58 28.30
N PHE A 855 5.28 22.66 27.50
CA PHE A 855 4.49 21.66 26.77
C PHE A 855 4.86 20.25 27.23
N ILE A 856 3.86 19.39 27.24
CA ILE A 856 4.00 17.94 27.30
C ILE A 856 4.04 17.43 25.87
N TYR A 857 5.01 16.57 25.53
CA TYR A 857 5.09 15.95 24.21
C TYR A 857 4.54 14.53 24.24
N GLN A 858 3.88 14.13 23.16
CA GLN A 858 3.12 12.88 23.08
C GLN A 858 3.81 11.85 22.16
N THR A 859 3.86 10.63 22.64
CA THR A 859 4.36 9.45 21.95
C THR A 859 3.21 8.48 21.70
N GLY A 860 2.99 8.08 20.45
CA GLY A 860 1.94 7.14 20.11
C GLY A 860 1.71 6.92 18.63
N ALA A 861 0.68 6.14 18.31
CA ALA A 861 0.23 5.89 16.95
C ALA A 861 -1.29 5.68 16.98
N LEU A 862 -1.93 5.68 15.82
CA LEU A 862 -3.37 5.55 15.68
C LEU A 862 -3.66 4.60 14.53
N ASN A 863 -4.52 3.61 14.72
CA ASN A 863 -5.01 2.79 13.62
C ASN A 863 -6.39 3.31 13.21
N THR A 864 -6.63 3.44 11.91
CA THR A 864 -7.93 3.89 11.38
C THR A 864 -8.45 2.98 10.28
N GLU A 865 -9.74 3.08 10.03
CA GLU A 865 -10.44 2.39 8.95
C GLU A 865 -11.21 3.42 8.12
N VAL A 866 -10.79 3.59 6.86
CA VAL A 866 -11.51 4.41 5.89
C VAL A 866 -12.63 3.57 5.30
N ILE A 867 -13.87 4.02 5.48
CA ILE A 867 -15.07 3.28 5.06
C ILE A 867 -15.54 3.71 3.67
N GLY A 868 -15.30 4.97 3.30
CA GLY A 868 -15.80 5.58 2.06
C GLY A 868 -16.76 6.75 2.33
N PRO A 869 -17.45 7.27 1.30
CA PRO A 869 -18.41 8.36 1.45
C PRO A 869 -19.48 8.06 2.51
N VAL A 870 -19.77 9.04 3.36
CA VAL A 870 -20.90 8.96 4.31
C VAL A 870 -22.22 8.81 3.55
N ASP A 871 -22.35 9.57 2.46
CA ASP A 871 -23.46 9.51 1.52
C ASP A 871 -22.89 9.78 0.10
N PRO A 872 -22.84 8.77 -0.78
CA PRO A 872 -22.33 8.93 -2.14
C PRO A 872 -23.07 10.00 -2.97
N ASP A 873 -24.34 10.27 -2.66
CA ASP A 873 -25.16 11.25 -3.37
C ASP A 873 -25.04 12.67 -2.78
N ASN A 874 -24.40 12.81 -1.62
CA ASN A 874 -24.17 14.08 -0.94
C ASN A 874 -22.69 14.26 -0.57
N PRO A 875 -21.86 14.79 -1.50
CA PRO A 875 -20.44 15.01 -1.26
C PRO A 875 -20.10 15.84 -0.01
N ALA A 876 -21.00 16.73 0.42
CA ALA A 876 -20.82 17.54 1.63
C ALA A 876 -20.90 16.71 2.93
N ALA A 877 -21.40 15.48 2.87
CA ALA A 877 -21.40 14.54 3.99
C ALA A 877 -19.99 14.05 4.32
N GLY A 878 -19.05 14.10 3.37
CA GLY A 878 -17.65 13.73 3.56
C GLY A 878 -17.38 12.22 3.51
N VAL A 879 -16.18 11.83 3.95
CA VAL A 879 -15.69 10.45 3.99
C VAL A 879 -15.64 9.96 5.42
N ARG A 880 -16.26 8.81 5.71
CA ARG A 880 -16.30 8.22 7.05
C ARG A 880 -14.99 7.50 7.35
N VAL A 881 -14.46 7.77 8.55
CA VAL A 881 -13.28 7.12 9.10
C VAL A 881 -13.62 6.60 10.51
N LEU A 882 -13.17 5.40 10.86
CA LEU A 882 -13.28 4.85 12.21
C LEU A 882 -11.90 4.75 12.85
N LEU A 883 -11.79 5.11 14.12
CA LEU A 883 -10.54 5.10 14.88
C LEU A 883 -10.57 3.92 15.86
N TYR A 884 -9.51 3.11 15.83
CA TYR A 884 -9.29 2.07 16.83
C TYR A 884 -8.74 2.71 18.11
N PRO A 885 -9.42 2.53 19.27
CA PRO A 885 -8.92 3.03 20.53
C PRO A 885 -7.54 2.46 20.85
N THR A 886 -6.65 3.32 21.33
CA THR A 886 -5.28 2.97 21.72
C THR A 886 -4.82 3.86 22.88
N LEU A 887 -3.55 3.76 23.27
CA LEU A 887 -2.94 4.67 24.25
C LEU A 887 -1.90 5.59 23.61
N LEU A 888 -1.74 6.77 24.21
CA LEU A 888 -0.65 7.71 23.99
C LEU A 888 0.11 7.83 25.32
N THR A 889 1.42 7.96 25.26
CA THR A 889 2.25 8.29 26.42
C THR A 889 2.83 9.69 26.27
N THR A 890 3.30 10.26 27.38
CA THR A 890 3.82 11.62 27.35
C THR A 890 5.15 11.78 28.04
N THR A 891 5.83 12.90 27.74
CA THR A 891 6.93 13.38 28.59
C THR A 891 6.40 13.89 29.94
N SER A 892 7.31 14.03 30.92
CA SER A 892 6.99 14.62 32.23
C SER A 892 6.80 16.14 32.15
N LEU A 893 5.96 16.67 33.05
CA LEU A 893 5.78 18.10 33.29
C LEU A 893 6.06 18.42 34.76
N THR A 894 6.72 19.54 35.04
CA THR A 894 6.89 20.00 36.42
C THR A 894 5.74 20.91 36.83
N VAL A 895 5.01 20.53 37.87
CA VAL A 895 4.00 21.36 38.54
C VAL A 895 4.53 21.78 39.90
N ASN A 896 4.47 23.07 40.20
CA ASN A 896 4.84 23.62 41.49
C ASN A 896 3.56 23.94 42.26
N ALA A 897 3.27 23.19 43.32
CA ALA A 897 2.03 23.28 44.08
C ALA A 897 2.26 23.79 45.51
N MET A 898 1.34 24.59 46.05
CA MET A 898 1.40 25.07 47.42
C MET A 898 1.06 23.95 48.41
N VAL A 899 1.93 23.70 49.38
CA VAL A 899 1.78 22.62 50.39
C VAL A 899 1.85 23.24 51.78
N LEU A 900 0.71 23.29 52.49
CA LEU A 900 0.56 23.75 53.89
C LEU A 900 1.01 25.21 54.17
N SER A 901 0.09 26.18 54.08
CA SER A 901 0.27 27.64 54.28
C SER A 901 1.04 28.39 53.18
N ASP A 902 0.83 29.72 53.09
CA ASP A 902 1.30 30.64 52.02
C ASP A 902 2.83 30.70 51.79
N LEU A 903 3.62 29.91 52.53
CA LEU A 903 5.09 29.99 52.58
C LEU A 903 5.83 28.74 52.08
N THR A 904 5.13 27.64 51.76
CA THR A 904 5.76 26.39 51.33
C THR A 904 5.17 25.87 50.01
N TRP A 905 6.01 25.82 48.98
CA TRP A 905 5.69 25.30 47.65
C TRP A 905 6.55 24.06 47.36
N ALA A 906 5.98 23.02 46.78
CA ALA A 906 6.66 21.79 46.42
C ALA A 906 6.70 21.63 44.90
N GLU A 907 7.87 21.27 44.38
CA GLU A 907 8.03 20.84 43.01
C GLU A 907 7.60 19.38 42.89
N THR A 908 6.71 19.12 41.95
CA THR A 908 6.07 17.83 41.72
C THR A 908 6.11 17.50 40.24
N PRO A 909 7.10 16.71 39.79
CA PRO A 909 7.09 16.14 38.44
C PRO A 909 5.90 15.21 38.28
N THR A 910 5.15 15.38 37.20
CA THR A 910 4.01 14.51 36.86
C THR A 910 4.44 13.12 36.42
N GLY A 911 5.71 12.97 36.03
CA GLY A 911 6.18 11.76 35.36
C GLY A 911 5.55 11.62 33.97
N PRO A 912 5.97 10.62 33.19
CA PRO A 912 5.26 10.23 31.99
C PRO A 912 3.79 9.91 32.29
N GLN A 913 2.87 10.49 31.52
CA GLN A 913 1.44 10.23 31.64
C GLN A 913 0.99 9.26 30.57
N VAL A 914 -0.10 8.54 30.84
CA VAL A 914 -0.75 7.63 29.90
C VAL A 914 -2.14 8.19 29.60
N ILE A 915 -2.43 8.41 28.32
CA ILE A 915 -3.74 8.83 27.82
C ILE A 915 -4.33 7.66 27.08
N ARG A 916 -5.51 7.18 27.49
CA ARG A 916 -6.18 6.02 26.88
C ARG A 916 -7.44 6.46 26.17
N MET A 917 -7.56 6.11 24.89
CA MET A 917 -8.80 6.31 24.13
C MET A 917 -9.85 5.30 24.58
N ARG A 918 -11.09 5.78 24.69
CA ARG A 918 -12.23 4.94 25.06
C ARG A 918 -12.99 4.54 23.81
N TYR A 919 -13.61 3.37 23.85
CA TYR A 919 -14.55 2.95 22.81
C TYR A 919 -15.75 3.90 22.80
N ALA A 920 -16.32 4.10 21.62
CA ALA A 920 -17.50 4.93 21.42
C ALA A 920 -18.77 4.21 21.87
N ASP A 921 -19.73 4.98 22.36
CA ASP A 921 -21.08 4.52 22.66
C ASP A 921 -21.79 4.13 21.36
N ASP A 922 -22.38 2.94 21.32
CA ASP A 922 -23.13 2.42 20.16
C ASP A 922 -24.54 3.02 20.00
N GLY A 923 -24.91 3.96 20.88
CA GLY A 923 -26.22 4.59 20.96
C GLY A 923 -27.17 3.87 21.92
N SER A 924 -26.76 2.74 22.51
CA SER A 924 -27.51 2.02 23.55
C SER A 924 -26.99 2.27 24.97
N GLY A 925 -25.93 3.06 25.12
CA GLY A 925 -25.25 3.31 26.39
C GLY A 925 -24.04 2.39 26.62
N GLU A 926 -23.77 1.45 25.71
CA GLU A 926 -22.65 0.52 25.77
C GLU A 926 -21.50 1.03 24.89
N ARG A 927 -20.28 1.08 25.45
CA ARG A 927 -19.09 1.55 24.73
C ARG A 927 -18.37 0.40 24.03
N ASN A 928 -18.96 -0.09 22.95
CA ASN A 928 -18.42 -1.21 22.17
C ASN A 928 -18.03 -0.82 20.71
N GLY A 929 -18.24 0.44 20.31
CA GLY A 929 -17.98 0.94 18.96
C GLY A 929 -16.58 1.52 18.77
N LEU A 930 -16.10 1.48 17.52
CA LEU A 930 -14.94 2.28 17.11
C LEU A 930 -15.30 3.78 17.09
N ILE A 931 -14.32 4.65 17.30
CA ILE A 931 -14.55 6.08 17.42
C ILE A 931 -14.81 6.68 16.03
N PRO A 932 -15.98 7.30 15.77
CA PRO A 932 -16.30 7.84 14.46
C PRO A 932 -15.59 9.17 14.19
N GLY A 933 -15.16 9.36 12.95
CA GLY A 933 -14.71 10.64 12.43
C GLY A 933 -15.09 10.81 10.96
N VAL A 934 -14.97 12.04 10.45
CA VAL A 934 -15.31 12.37 9.07
C VAL A 934 -14.28 13.31 8.47
N ILE A 935 -13.83 13.02 7.25
CA ILE A 935 -13.06 13.96 6.43
C ILE A 935 -14.05 14.76 5.58
N ARG A 936 -14.04 16.09 5.70
CA ARG A 936 -14.93 17.02 4.98
C ARG A 936 -14.13 18.09 4.25
N THR A 937 -14.80 18.82 3.35
CA THR A 937 -14.25 20.04 2.77
C THR A 937 -14.35 21.18 3.78
N GLY A 938 -13.20 21.71 4.21
CA GLY A 938 -13.10 22.86 5.11
C GLY A 938 -13.56 24.18 4.47
N ALA A 939 -13.64 25.23 5.28
CA ALA A 939 -14.13 26.55 4.85
C ALA A 939 -13.23 27.22 3.80
N ASP A 940 -11.95 26.88 3.78
CA ASP A 940 -10.95 27.31 2.81
C ASP A 940 -10.82 26.36 1.59
N GLY A 941 -11.62 25.30 1.56
CA GLY A 941 -11.64 24.27 0.53
C GLY A 941 -10.74 23.06 0.82
N TYR A 942 -9.81 23.15 1.78
CA TYR A 942 -8.90 22.05 2.08
C TYR A 942 -9.60 20.93 2.86
N PRO A 943 -9.19 19.65 2.69
CA PRO A 943 -9.73 18.57 3.51
C PRO A 943 -9.45 18.79 5.00
N VAL A 944 -10.46 18.62 5.84
CA VAL A 944 -10.37 18.68 7.30
C VAL A 944 -10.91 17.39 7.91
N PHE A 945 -10.27 16.88 8.94
CA PHE A 945 -10.70 15.71 9.70
C PHE A 945 -11.29 16.13 11.05
N GLU A 946 -12.52 15.69 11.30
CA GLU A 946 -13.32 15.97 12.48
C GLU A 946 -13.61 14.68 13.25
N THR A 947 -13.40 14.67 14.57
CA THR A 947 -13.75 13.54 15.43
C THR A 947 -13.87 13.97 16.90
N ASP A 948 -14.73 13.30 17.64
CA ASP A 948 -14.91 13.47 19.07
C ASP A 948 -14.35 12.25 19.81
N VAL A 949 -13.47 12.49 20.79
CA VAL A 949 -12.73 11.43 21.46
C VAL A 949 -12.89 11.53 22.98
N ASP A 950 -13.50 10.50 23.57
CA ASP A 950 -13.50 10.29 25.01
C ASP A 950 -12.21 9.58 25.44
N LEU A 951 -11.59 10.08 26.51
CA LEU A 951 -10.30 9.60 26.99
C LEU A 951 -10.29 9.37 28.50
N TYR A 952 -9.31 8.60 28.96
CA TYR A 952 -8.83 8.59 30.34
C TYR A 952 -7.40 9.11 30.41
N LEU A 953 -7.09 9.90 31.43
CA LEU A 953 -5.74 10.34 31.79
C LEU A 953 -5.28 9.65 33.08
N ASP A 954 -4.09 9.06 33.02
CA ASP A 954 -3.42 8.41 34.12
C ASP A 954 -2.01 9.00 34.30
N ALA A 955 -1.61 9.31 35.53
CA ALA A 955 -0.26 9.76 35.87
C ALA A 955 0.39 8.77 36.86
N PRO A 956 0.77 7.56 36.40
CA PRO A 956 1.22 6.49 37.29
C PRO A 956 2.58 6.79 37.96
N ASP A 957 3.43 7.57 37.30
CA ASP A 957 4.74 8.01 37.81
C ASP A 957 4.68 9.40 38.49
N LEU A 958 3.49 9.91 38.84
CA LEU A 958 3.34 11.21 39.51
C LEU A 958 3.95 11.16 40.92
N HIS A 959 5.02 11.92 41.12
CA HIS A 959 5.65 12.08 42.42
C HIS A 959 4.92 13.15 43.23
N THR A 960 4.33 12.77 44.36
CA THR A 960 3.64 13.69 45.26
C THR A 960 4.50 14.05 46.49
N PRO A 961 4.28 15.23 47.11
CA PRO A 961 4.96 15.59 48.35
C PRO A 961 4.57 14.61 49.45
N LEU A 962 5.55 14.11 50.21
CA LEU A 962 5.34 13.12 51.29
C LEU A 962 4.72 11.79 50.81
N SER A 963 4.77 11.48 49.51
CA SER A 963 4.19 10.24 48.93
C SER A 963 2.69 10.08 49.24
N LEU A 964 1.97 11.19 49.28
CA LEU A 964 0.52 11.21 49.46
C LEU A 964 -0.20 10.62 48.23
N PRO A 965 -1.35 9.96 48.41
CA PRO A 965 -2.15 9.47 47.29
C PRO A 965 -2.68 10.64 46.43
N HIS A 966 -2.93 10.39 45.14
CA HIS A 966 -3.49 11.39 44.23
C HIS A 966 -4.68 10.84 43.43
N ASN A 967 -5.45 11.73 42.82
CA ASN A 967 -6.63 11.38 42.03
C ASN A 967 -6.35 11.20 40.51
N GLN A 968 -5.10 11.33 40.06
CA GLN A 968 -4.72 11.20 38.65
C GLN A 968 -4.67 9.74 38.17
N HIS A 969 -5.78 9.02 38.36
CA HIS A 969 -6.02 7.68 37.86
C HIS A 969 -7.36 7.67 37.13
N SER A 970 -7.33 7.38 35.84
CA SER A 970 -8.49 7.26 34.96
C SER A 970 -9.37 8.53 34.96
N VAL A 971 -8.72 9.70 34.94
CA VAL A 971 -9.41 11.00 34.90
C VAL A 971 -10.07 11.16 33.53
N PRO A 972 -11.40 11.31 33.44
CA PRO A 972 -12.08 11.42 32.15
C PRO A 972 -11.72 12.76 31.49
N LEU A 973 -11.39 12.71 30.20
CA LEU A 973 -11.20 13.87 29.34
C LEU A 973 -12.02 13.71 28.07
N TYR A 974 -12.38 14.83 27.45
CA TYR A 974 -13.07 14.88 26.17
C TYR A 974 -12.28 15.76 25.20
N LEU A 975 -12.04 15.29 23.98
CA LEU A 975 -11.40 16.10 22.94
C LEU A 975 -12.33 16.21 21.73
N ASP A 976 -12.71 17.44 21.41
CA ASP A 976 -13.32 17.82 20.14
C ASP A 976 -12.18 18.17 19.18
N LEU A 977 -11.86 17.28 18.24
CA LEU A 977 -10.66 17.36 17.41
C LEU A 977 -11.00 17.76 15.98
N LEU A 978 -10.37 18.84 15.52
CA LEU A 978 -10.49 19.36 14.16
C LEU A 978 -9.13 19.76 13.61
N GLY A 979 -8.86 19.45 12.34
CA GLY A 979 -7.82 20.13 11.58
C GLY A 979 -7.52 19.53 10.21
N GLU A 980 -6.54 20.10 9.52
CA GLU A 980 -6.27 19.82 8.10
C GLU A 980 -5.71 18.41 7.85
N VAL A 981 -6.10 17.86 6.71
CA VAL A 981 -5.50 16.67 6.08
C VAL A 981 -4.74 17.10 4.83
N ARG A 982 -3.46 16.76 4.76
CA ARG A 982 -2.56 17.11 3.66
C ARG A 982 -1.87 15.87 3.11
N PHE A 983 -1.48 15.91 1.85
CA PHE A 983 -0.65 14.88 1.24
C PHE A 983 0.69 15.48 0.82
N LEU A 984 1.76 14.75 1.11
CA LEU A 984 3.13 15.12 0.76
C LEU A 984 3.45 14.68 -0.68
N GLU A 985 4.50 15.26 -1.27
CA GLU A 985 4.99 14.86 -2.60
C GLU A 985 5.44 13.39 -2.69
N ASP A 986 5.64 12.72 -1.55
CA ASP A 986 5.90 11.28 -1.45
C ASP A 986 4.64 10.43 -1.21
N GLY A 987 3.45 11.03 -1.34
CA GLY A 987 2.15 10.38 -1.22
C GLY A 987 1.68 10.15 0.21
N ARG A 988 2.51 10.41 1.24
CA ARG A 988 2.09 10.23 2.64
C ARG A 988 1.07 11.29 3.05
N GLN A 989 0.11 10.87 3.86
CA GLN A 989 -0.92 11.71 4.44
C GLN A 989 -0.45 12.25 5.80
N VAL A 990 -0.52 13.57 5.97
CA VAL A 990 -0.35 14.27 7.26
C VAL A 990 -1.72 14.70 7.76
N ILE A 991 -2.03 14.41 9.01
CA ILE A 991 -3.25 14.85 9.67
C ILE A 991 -2.85 15.68 10.87
N GLU A 992 -3.29 16.93 10.93
CA GLU A 992 -3.10 17.80 12.09
C GLU A 992 -4.44 18.05 12.76
N GLN A 993 -4.54 17.85 14.06
CA GLN A 993 -5.76 18.05 14.81
C GLN A 993 -5.49 18.90 16.04
N TYR A 994 -6.38 19.85 16.28
CA TYR A 994 -6.39 20.71 17.44
C TYR A 994 -7.65 20.45 18.24
N ASN A 995 -7.50 20.47 19.56
CA ASN A 995 -8.63 20.45 20.46
C ASN A 995 -9.39 21.79 20.40
N GLN A 996 -10.69 21.73 20.10
CA GLN A 996 -11.56 22.88 19.95
C GLN A 996 -12.19 23.36 21.27
N GLN A 997 -12.06 22.59 22.36
CA GLN A 997 -12.70 22.88 23.65
C GLN A 997 -11.75 22.78 24.83
N ALA A 998 -11.65 23.82 25.65
CA ALA A 998 -10.77 23.78 26.83
C ALA A 998 -11.16 22.66 27.80
N GLN A 999 -10.17 21.94 28.33
CA GLN A 999 -10.36 20.83 29.28
C GLN A 999 -9.79 21.20 30.63
N THR A 1000 -10.59 21.07 31.69
CA THR A 1000 -10.15 21.28 33.07
C THR A 1000 -9.76 19.94 33.72
N ILE A 1001 -8.60 19.90 34.35
CA ILE A 1001 -8.04 18.74 35.03
C ILE A 1001 -7.89 19.08 36.51
N THR A 1002 -8.78 18.54 37.34
CA THR A 1002 -8.71 18.74 38.80
C THR A 1002 -7.66 17.81 39.41
N VAL A 1003 -6.69 18.40 40.11
CA VAL A 1003 -5.62 17.69 40.81
C VAL A 1003 -5.85 17.74 42.31
N ASN A 1004 -5.99 16.58 42.93
CA ASN A 1004 -6.11 16.41 44.37
C ASN A 1004 -5.00 15.49 44.88
N VAL A 1005 -4.25 15.98 45.88
CA VAL A 1005 -3.18 15.23 46.53
C VAL A 1005 -3.48 15.11 48.03
N GLY A 1006 -3.77 13.89 48.47
CA GLY A 1006 -4.00 13.52 49.86
C GLY A 1006 -5.15 14.26 50.56
N GLY A 1007 -6.06 14.92 49.81
CA GLY A 1007 -7.10 15.79 50.36
C GLY A 1007 -6.58 17.08 51.01
N LEU A 1008 -5.30 17.41 50.82
CA LEU A 1008 -4.63 18.56 51.44
C LEU A 1008 -4.29 19.66 50.44
N VAL A 1009 -4.14 19.29 49.16
CA VAL A 1009 -3.82 20.19 48.05
C VAL A 1009 -4.80 19.92 46.94
N GLU A 1010 -5.50 20.96 46.48
CA GLU A 1010 -6.47 20.90 45.39
C GLU A 1010 -6.30 22.13 44.49
N PHE A 1011 -6.17 21.90 43.18
CA PHE A 1011 -6.07 22.94 42.17
C PHE A 1011 -6.49 22.41 40.81
N ASP A 1012 -6.83 23.31 39.89
CA ASP A 1012 -7.21 22.98 38.53
C ASP A 1012 -6.10 23.35 37.54
N LEU A 1013 -5.80 22.41 36.65
CA LEU A 1013 -5.03 22.66 35.44
C LEU A 1013 -5.98 22.75 34.25
N GLU A 1014 -5.57 23.43 33.19
CA GLU A 1014 -6.35 23.54 31.96
C GLU A 1014 -5.49 23.22 30.73
N ILE A 1015 -6.08 22.45 29.82
CA ILE A 1015 -5.67 22.40 28.41
C ILE A 1015 -6.54 23.41 27.67
N PRO A 1016 -6.02 24.57 27.25
CA PRO A 1016 -6.83 25.60 26.60
C PRO A 1016 -7.28 25.15 25.19
N VAL A 1017 -8.21 25.89 24.60
CA VAL A 1017 -8.57 25.73 23.17
C VAL A 1017 -7.31 25.87 22.31
N ASN A 1018 -7.15 25.01 21.31
CA ASN A 1018 -5.93 24.84 20.49
C ASN A 1018 -4.66 24.52 21.30
N GLY A 1019 -4.78 24.26 22.60
CA GLY A 1019 -3.69 23.92 23.51
C GLY A 1019 -3.15 22.51 23.31
N LEU A 1020 -3.89 21.64 22.63
CA LEU A 1020 -3.43 20.29 22.26
C LEU A 1020 -3.36 20.21 20.73
N ARG A 1021 -2.24 19.72 20.21
CA ARG A 1021 -2.01 19.46 18.78
C ARG A 1021 -1.50 18.04 18.58
N LEU A 1022 -2.30 17.23 17.90
CA LEU A 1022 -1.89 15.92 17.41
C LEU A 1022 -1.52 16.06 15.94
N SER A 1023 -0.35 15.56 15.56
CA SER A 1023 0.08 15.48 14.17
C SER A 1023 0.45 14.04 13.81
N TYR A 1024 -0.30 13.43 12.92
CA TYR A 1024 -0.11 12.05 12.47
C TYR A 1024 0.37 12.00 11.03
N LEU A 1025 1.11 10.95 10.70
CA LEU A 1025 1.66 10.68 9.38
C LEU A 1025 1.36 9.23 8.98
N SER A 1026 0.92 9.01 7.75
CA SER A 1026 0.77 7.67 7.20
C SER A 1026 2.13 7.01 6.95
N PRO A 1027 2.19 5.66 6.90
CA PRO A 1027 3.39 4.95 6.49
C PRO A 1027 3.91 5.40 5.12
N PRO A 1028 5.20 5.17 4.85
CA PRO A 1028 5.75 5.15 3.50
C PRO A 1028 4.85 4.37 2.53
N VAL A 1029 4.59 4.96 1.35
CA VAL A 1029 3.77 4.33 0.30
C VAL A 1029 4.45 3.08 -0.28
N LYS A 1030 5.79 3.14 -0.41
CA LYS A 1030 6.63 2.02 -0.80
C LYS A 1030 7.42 1.57 0.42
N GLU A 1031 7.30 0.30 0.77
CA GLU A 1031 8.02 -0.27 1.90
C GLU A 1031 8.53 -1.67 1.59
N LEU A 1032 9.79 -1.91 1.93
CA LEU A 1032 10.39 -3.24 1.90
C LEU A 1032 10.30 -3.83 3.30
N SER A 1033 9.75 -5.04 3.39
CA SER A 1033 9.70 -5.79 4.65
C SER A 1033 10.77 -6.87 4.63
N VAL A 1034 11.45 -7.06 5.77
CA VAL A 1034 12.33 -8.21 5.94
C VAL A 1034 11.46 -9.41 6.32
N PHE A 1035 11.56 -10.48 5.54
CA PHE A 1035 10.88 -11.74 5.81
C PHE A 1035 11.69 -12.54 6.82
N SER A 1036 11.20 -12.69 8.06
CA SER A 1036 11.78 -13.68 8.97
C SER A 1036 11.17 -15.04 8.63
N GLN A 1037 11.99 -15.99 8.17
CA GLN A 1037 11.54 -17.35 7.97
C GLN A 1037 11.11 -17.95 9.31
N ALA A 1038 9.94 -18.60 9.33
CA ALA A 1038 9.62 -19.52 10.41
C ALA A 1038 10.61 -20.69 10.31
N GLN A 1039 11.53 -20.79 11.28
CA GLN A 1039 12.29 -22.02 11.50
C GLN A 1039 11.48 -22.96 12.37
#